data_AF-B6WAV4-F1
#
_entry.id   AF-B6WAV4-F1
#
_cell.length_a   1.000
_cell.length_b   1.000
_cell.length_c   1.000
_cell.angle_alpha   90.00
_cell.angle_beta   90.00
_cell.angle_gamma   90.00
#
_symmetry.space_group_name_H-M   'P 1'
#
loop_
_entity.id
_entity.type
_entity.pdbx_description
1 polymer ?
#
loop_
_entity_poly.entity_id
_entity_poly.type
_entity_poly.pdbx_seq_one_letter_code
_entity_poly.pdbx_strand_id
1 'polypeptide(L)'
;MNKKISSIVLKILLIALLAFGIIGTIFAGLIGGGIVEVMKKSPKVNPENIKYEMSENSTIVDKNGKEIDSIRTSENREIVDIEKVPDYLKNAFVAAEDRRFYKHSGIDPLSIVGSALQNLKSGSIVRGGSTLTQQLARNTYLSNDQTYERKIKEIFLALDIEKSLSKDEILEAYMNRVFLGQNVFGVQAAAQTYFSKDVSELSLAECATIAGIVQSPTEFALFKTIPTSEVTNEKVLGEFTIDGQKYSAIYNPKPYEREKYVLEKMNEEGYISDKEYKDALNEDVASSINPPEDREPVMASYFNTLLEKQVVEKLQDIYKIDEKEAYNKLYYGGLKITTTIDSKIQEQVENIYENFSEYILGNTQGRNTAPLLNLSYDGYGNIINENGNVIYFAKSNIINDNNDFTLSNNEAYFDDYNNFVINSSKLKLNQTNLILKNFYTLDEKDSNLRTHKTGYMELNSNENVKEGNDGSIIITSSYLKKHKDLIIQNDSGSYSFNKSYYDIDLEGVIQPQSATIVIDHKNGEIKAVVGGRDQKGLKILNRAIDQPRQPASTMKPLATYTPAIDKGYSLATGIDDVPFMRKENGEIWPENIYKSYKGIVSLRDSIVYSINTNAVRTLKDVGIANSKKYLEKFGLIKENGDDNFITKDENPKNNDENLASMGLGAMTNGMTLIDMTAAYAALANKGEYIEPLAFSKIEDNQGKIIFSEKNKKEIR
;
A
#
# COMPACT_ATOMS: atom_id res chain seq x y z
N MET A 1 -56.17 65.02 8.32
CA MET A 1 -55.60 63.75 8.82
C MET A 1 -54.54 63.13 7.90
N ASN A 2 -54.63 63.26 6.57
CA ASN A 2 -53.76 62.54 5.61
C ASN A 2 -52.27 62.92 5.60
N LYS A 3 -51.89 64.18 5.87
CA LYS A 3 -50.46 64.59 5.90
C LYS A 3 -49.66 64.01 7.08
N LYS A 4 -50.31 63.80 8.23
CA LYS A 4 -49.65 63.21 9.42
C LYS A 4 -49.39 61.71 9.24
N ILE A 5 -50.32 60.98 8.64
CA ILE A 5 -50.18 59.54 8.40
C ILE A 5 -49.08 59.28 7.35
N SER A 6 -49.04 60.05 6.25
CA SER A 6 -47.97 59.95 5.24
C SER A 6 -46.58 60.24 5.82
N SER A 7 -46.46 61.25 6.69
CA SER A 7 -45.19 61.54 7.39
C SER A 7 -44.74 60.41 8.33
N ILE A 8 -45.68 59.71 8.97
CA ILE A 8 -45.38 58.58 9.87
C ILE A 8 -44.93 57.36 9.05
N VAL A 9 -45.62 57.04 7.96
CA VAL A 9 -45.24 55.93 7.06
C VAL A 9 -43.86 56.17 6.44
N LEU A 10 -43.57 57.40 5.98
CA LEU A 10 -42.26 57.73 5.42
C LEU A 10 -41.13 57.63 6.45
N LYS A 11 -41.38 58.02 7.71
CA LYS A 11 -40.41 57.85 8.80
C LYS A 11 -40.18 56.38 9.14
N ILE A 12 -41.22 55.55 9.15
CA ILE A 12 -41.10 54.11 9.38
C ILE A 12 -40.30 53.45 8.25
N LEU A 13 -40.55 53.80 6.99
CA LEU A 13 -39.77 53.32 5.85
C LEU A 13 -38.31 53.76 5.92
N LEU A 14 -38.03 55.01 6.31
CA LEU A 14 -36.67 55.50 6.45
C LEU A 14 -35.93 54.79 7.60
N ILE A 15 -36.60 54.54 8.73
CA ILE A 15 -36.05 53.80 9.87
C ILE A 15 -35.80 52.34 9.48
N ALA A 16 -36.71 51.70 8.74
CA ALA A 16 -36.51 50.35 8.23
C ALA A 16 -35.30 50.29 7.28
N LEU A 17 -35.16 51.26 6.38
CA LEU A 17 -34.05 51.31 5.43
C LEU A 17 -32.70 51.56 6.12
N LEU A 18 -32.67 52.41 7.16
CA LEU A 18 -31.49 52.62 8.01
C LEU A 18 -31.16 51.38 8.84
N ALA A 19 -32.16 50.69 9.40
CA ALA A 19 -31.97 49.45 10.13
C ALA A 19 -31.42 48.34 9.21
N PHE A 20 -31.95 48.20 7.99
CA PHE A 20 -31.41 47.31 6.97
C PHE A 20 -29.97 47.69 6.58
N GLY A 21 -29.65 48.98 6.47
CA GLY A 21 -28.29 49.46 6.24
C GLY A 21 -27.32 49.09 7.36
N ILE A 22 -27.73 49.28 8.62
CA ILE A 22 -26.92 48.93 9.80
C ILE A 22 -26.71 47.41 9.89
N ILE A 23 -27.77 46.63 9.71
CA ILE A 23 -27.70 45.15 9.67
C ILE A 23 -26.77 44.71 8.55
N GLY A 24 -26.88 45.30 7.35
CA GLY A 24 -25.99 45.02 6.23
C GLY A 24 -24.52 45.36 6.52
N THR A 25 -24.26 46.45 7.24
CA THR A 25 -22.89 46.87 7.62
C THR A 25 -22.30 45.93 8.67
N ILE A 26 -23.10 45.49 9.66
CA ILE A 26 -22.69 44.51 10.67
C ILE A 26 -22.41 43.16 10.01
N PHE A 27 -23.27 42.70 9.11
CA PHE A 27 -23.04 41.48 8.33
C PHE A 27 -21.78 41.57 7.47
N ALA A 28 -21.56 42.70 6.79
CA ALA A 28 -20.34 42.93 6.02
C ALA A 28 -19.09 42.94 6.90
N GLY A 29 -19.16 43.51 8.10
CA GLY A 29 -18.07 43.49 9.09
C GLY A 29 -17.76 42.09 9.63
N LEU A 30 -18.79 41.29 9.92
CA LEU A 30 -18.64 39.89 10.35
C LEU A 30 -18.05 39.01 9.24
N ILE A 31 -18.53 39.16 8.00
CA ILE A 31 -17.99 38.46 6.83
C ILE A 31 -16.53 38.89 6.59
N GLY A 32 -16.23 40.19 6.64
CA GLY A 32 -14.88 40.72 6.49
C GLY A 32 -13.91 40.24 7.57
N GLY A 33 -14.35 40.19 8.83
CA GLY A 33 -13.56 39.66 9.94
C GLY A 33 -13.23 38.17 9.77
N GLY A 34 -14.23 37.36 9.40
CA GLY A 34 -14.02 35.94 9.10
C GLY A 34 -13.06 35.71 7.92
N ILE A 35 -13.17 36.52 6.86
CA ILE A 35 -12.25 36.50 5.72
C ILE A 35 -10.79 36.78 6.16
N VAL A 36 -10.56 37.81 6.98
CA VAL A 36 -9.21 38.16 7.47
C VAL A 36 -8.63 37.07 8.36
N GLU A 37 -9.45 36.40 9.18
CA GLU A 37 -8.99 35.30 10.00
C GLU A 37 -8.57 34.08 9.17
N VAL A 38 -9.35 33.76 8.13
CA VAL A 38 -9.01 32.72 7.16
C VAL A 38 -7.70 33.05 6.43
N MET A 39 -7.50 34.31 6.03
CA MET A 39 -6.24 34.76 5.41
C MET A 39 -5.03 34.55 6.31
N LYS A 40 -5.12 34.88 7.60
CA LYS A 40 -4.01 34.70 8.56
C LYS A 40 -3.62 33.23 8.76
N LYS A 41 -4.56 32.31 8.55
CA LYS A 41 -4.35 30.86 8.65
C LYS A 41 -3.95 30.21 7.32
N SER A 42 -3.92 30.97 6.21
CA SER A 42 -3.50 30.44 4.92
C SER A 42 -1.98 30.20 4.88
N PRO A 43 -1.52 29.13 4.19
CA PRO A 43 -0.10 28.93 3.94
C PRO A 43 0.48 30.09 3.12
N LYS A 44 1.77 30.38 3.33
CA LYS A 44 2.48 31.39 2.52
C LYS A 44 2.84 30.79 1.17
N VAL A 45 2.59 31.53 0.10
CA VAL A 45 2.99 31.14 -1.26
C VAL A 45 4.52 31.17 -1.36
N ASN A 46 5.12 30.07 -1.79
CA ASN A 46 6.54 29.99 -2.16
C ASN A 46 6.65 29.67 -3.67
N PRO A 47 7.19 30.57 -4.51
CA PRO A 47 7.33 30.34 -5.94
C PRO A 47 8.17 29.11 -6.29
N GLU A 48 9.20 28.83 -5.48
CA GLU A 48 10.06 27.66 -5.64
C GLU A 48 9.28 26.36 -5.43
N ASN A 49 8.35 26.32 -4.47
CA ASN A 49 7.53 25.14 -4.22
C ASN A 49 6.53 24.90 -5.36
N ILE A 50 6.06 25.96 -6.01
CA ILE A 50 5.13 25.84 -7.15
C ILE A 50 5.88 25.29 -8.38
N LYS A 51 7.10 25.79 -8.62
CA LYS A 51 7.95 25.45 -9.79
C LYS A 51 8.73 24.15 -9.65
N TYR A 52 9.35 23.91 -8.49
CA TYR A 52 10.41 22.91 -8.31
C TYR A 52 10.13 21.88 -7.20
N GLU A 53 9.20 22.14 -6.29
CA GLU A 53 8.53 21.06 -5.52
C GLU A 53 7.31 20.55 -6.31
N MET A 54 7.53 20.32 -7.61
CA MET A 54 6.65 19.52 -8.42
C MET A 54 7.03 18.07 -8.17
N SER A 55 6.02 17.23 -7.98
CA SER A 55 6.16 15.84 -7.63
C SER A 55 6.77 15.01 -8.75
N GLU A 56 8.10 15.03 -8.87
CA GLU A 56 8.83 14.04 -9.63
C GLU A 56 8.98 12.77 -8.80
N ASN A 57 8.73 11.63 -9.44
CA ASN A 57 9.01 10.33 -8.84
C ASN A 57 10.50 10.27 -8.50
N SER A 58 10.83 9.79 -7.30
CA SER A 58 12.22 9.52 -6.98
C SER A 58 12.78 8.42 -7.89
N THR A 59 14.02 8.61 -8.33
CA THR A 59 14.74 7.66 -9.20
C THR A 59 15.63 6.75 -8.38
N ILE A 60 15.70 5.48 -8.77
CA ILE A 60 16.57 4.48 -8.18
C ILE A 60 17.70 4.20 -9.17
N VAL A 61 18.94 4.37 -8.71
CA VAL A 61 20.13 4.22 -9.55
C VAL A 61 21.10 3.18 -8.98
N ASP A 62 21.86 2.56 -9.88
CA ASP A 62 22.95 1.66 -9.51
C ASP A 62 24.13 2.44 -8.88
N LYS A 63 25.13 1.71 -8.39
CA LYS A 63 26.37 2.28 -7.84
C LYS A 63 27.16 3.18 -8.81
N ASN A 64 26.90 3.08 -10.12
CA ASN A 64 27.53 3.90 -11.16
C ASN A 64 26.64 5.11 -11.54
N GLY A 65 25.47 5.25 -10.92
CA GLY A 65 24.50 6.31 -11.20
C GLY A 65 23.62 6.06 -12.42
N LYS A 66 23.63 4.84 -12.98
CA LYS A 66 22.70 4.43 -14.05
C LYS A 66 21.34 4.16 -13.44
N GLU A 67 20.29 4.75 -14.02
CA GLU A 67 18.91 4.46 -13.63
C GLU A 67 18.58 2.99 -13.80
N ILE A 68 18.06 2.40 -12.73
CA ILE A 68 17.57 1.02 -12.67
C ILE A 68 16.05 1.04 -12.72
N ASP A 69 15.43 1.88 -11.88
CA ASP A 69 13.99 1.90 -11.64
C ASP A 69 13.56 3.27 -11.10
N SER A 70 12.27 3.46 -10.89
CA SER A 70 11.71 4.65 -10.23
C SER A 70 10.77 4.22 -9.12
N ILE A 71 10.67 5.01 -8.05
CA ILE A 71 9.70 4.79 -7.00
C ILE A 71 8.32 5.11 -7.60
N ARG A 72 7.59 4.05 -7.97
CA ARG A 72 6.26 4.17 -8.56
C ARG A 72 5.30 4.67 -7.49
N THR A 73 4.78 5.86 -7.69
CA THR A 73 3.69 6.38 -6.87
C THR A 73 2.35 5.98 -7.48
N SER A 74 1.25 6.12 -6.74
CA SER A 74 -0.09 6.07 -7.33
C SER A 74 -0.39 7.28 -8.25
N GLU A 75 0.61 8.12 -8.55
CA GLU A 75 0.51 9.34 -9.36
C GLU A 75 1.65 9.37 -10.40
N ASN A 76 1.40 8.88 -11.61
CA ASN A 76 2.37 9.00 -12.69
C ASN A 76 2.51 10.48 -13.11
N ARG A 77 3.69 11.06 -12.95
CA ARG A 77 3.99 12.45 -13.32
C ARG A 77 5.39 12.58 -13.92
N GLU A 78 5.47 13.35 -15.00
CA GLU A 78 6.70 13.79 -15.65
C GLU A 78 6.59 15.29 -15.91
N ILE A 79 7.61 16.07 -15.53
CA ILE A 79 7.63 17.52 -15.71
C ILE A 79 8.00 17.84 -17.16
N VAL A 80 7.27 18.76 -17.76
CA VAL A 80 7.61 19.34 -19.06
C VAL A 80 7.68 20.87 -18.99
N ASP A 81 8.73 21.43 -19.58
CA ASP A 81 8.89 22.87 -19.73
C ASP A 81 7.80 23.43 -20.68
N ILE A 82 7.27 24.62 -20.38
CA ILE A 82 6.16 25.21 -21.15
C ILE A 82 6.48 25.40 -22.64
N GLU A 83 7.75 25.55 -23.00
CA GLU A 83 8.21 25.73 -24.38
C GLU A 83 8.05 24.45 -25.22
N LYS A 84 8.06 23.27 -24.59
CA LYS A 84 7.84 21.98 -25.27
C LYS A 84 6.36 21.64 -25.43
N VAL A 85 5.49 22.29 -24.65
CA VAL A 85 4.05 22.05 -24.73
C VAL A 85 3.48 22.72 -26.00
N PRO A 86 2.70 22.01 -26.84
CA PRO A 86 2.08 22.61 -28.03
C PRO A 86 1.15 23.76 -27.68
N ASP A 87 1.15 24.81 -28.51
CA ASP A 87 0.26 25.96 -28.32
C ASP A 87 -1.22 25.56 -28.40
N TYR A 88 -1.56 24.53 -29.19
CA TYR A 88 -2.90 23.95 -29.20
C TYR A 88 -3.33 23.44 -27.83
N LEU A 89 -2.44 22.77 -27.08
CA LEU A 89 -2.75 22.28 -25.75
C LEU A 89 -2.91 23.42 -24.73
N LYS A 90 -2.00 24.40 -24.75
CA LYS A 90 -2.11 25.62 -23.92
C LYS A 90 -3.44 26.32 -24.15
N ASN A 91 -3.78 26.53 -25.43
CA ASN A 91 -5.02 27.20 -25.84
C ASN A 91 -6.26 26.37 -25.53
N ALA A 92 -6.19 25.04 -25.58
CA ALA A 92 -7.30 24.16 -25.21
C ALA A 92 -7.68 24.31 -23.73
N PHE A 93 -6.70 24.29 -22.81
CA PHE A 93 -6.94 24.55 -21.39
C PHE A 93 -7.52 25.95 -21.16
N VAL A 94 -6.94 26.99 -21.78
CA VAL A 94 -7.43 28.36 -21.65
C VAL A 94 -8.86 28.48 -22.19
N ALA A 95 -9.17 27.93 -23.37
CA ALA A 95 -10.50 28.03 -23.97
C ALA A 95 -11.59 27.27 -23.17
N ALA A 96 -11.24 26.10 -22.64
CA ALA A 96 -12.18 25.24 -21.92
C ALA A 96 -12.41 25.67 -20.47
N GLU A 97 -11.34 26.02 -19.75
CA GLU A 97 -11.37 26.25 -18.31
C GLU A 97 -11.40 27.75 -17.95
N ASP A 98 -10.66 28.59 -18.68
CA ASP A 98 -10.45 29.99 -18.28
C ASP A 98 -10.16 30.94 -19.45
N ARG A 99 -11.20 31.28 -20.23
CA ARG A 99 -11.07 32.03 -21.49
C ARG A 99 -10.43 33.42 -21.36
N ARG A 100 -10.42 33.96 -20.15
CA ARG A 100 -9.85 35.27 -19.85
C ARG A 100 -8.63 35.17 -18.97
N PHE A 101 -7.99 34.01 -18.93
CA PHE A 101 -6.79 33.74 -18.16
C PHE A 101 -5.77 34.88 -18.27
N TYR A 102 -5.45 35.32 -19.49
CA TYR A 102 -4.47 36.41 -19.72
C TYR A 102 -4.98 37.83 -19.40
N LYS A 103 -6.26 38.01 -19.09
CA LYS A 103 -6.90 39.32 -18.85
C LYS A 103 -7.18 39.62 -17.37
N HIS A 104 -7.20 38.61 -16.51
CA HIS A 104 -7.47 38.78 -15.08
C HIS A 104 -6.23 38.45 -14.23
N SER A 105 -6.27 38.80 -12.94
CA SER A 105 -5.19 38.52 -11.97
C SER A 105 -5.71 37.54 -10.91
N GLY A 106 -5.72 36.25 -11.22
CA GLY A 106 -6.10 35.19 -10.28
C GLY A 106 -7.59 34.90 -10.12
N ILE A 107 -8.47 35.92 -10.14
CA ILE A 107 -9.93 35.73 -10.12
C ILE A 107 -10.60 36.45 -11.28
N ASP A 108 -11.73 35.91 -11.74
CA ASP A 108 -12.53 36.52 -12.80
C ASP A 108 -13.97 36.84 -12.33
N PRO A 109 -14.19 38.06 -11.79
CA PRO A 109 -15.51 38.49 -11.31
C PRO A 109 -16.60 38.42 -12.37
N LEU A 110 -16.25 38.73 -13.63
CA LEU A 110 -17.21 38.74 -14.73
C LEU A 110 -17.62 37.29 -15.11
N SER A 111 -16.72 36.31 -14.98
CA SER A 111 -17.04 34.89 -15.20
C SER A 111 -17.80 34.29 -14.02
N ILE A 112 -17.48 34.70 -12.79
CA ILE A 112 -18.24 34.33 -11.59
C ILE A 112 -19.70 34.79 -11.72
N VAL A 113 -19.95 36.06 -12.04
CA VAL A 113 -21.31 36.59 -12.22
C VAL A 113 -22.01 35.90 -13.40
N GLY A 114 -21.33 35.73 -14.54
CA GLY A 114 -21.88 35.06 -15.71
C GLY A 114 -22.30 33.62 -15.44
N SER A 115 -21.45 32.84 -14.75
CA SER A 115 -21.75 31.46 -14.36
C SER A 115 -22.90 31.37 -13.36
N ALA A 116 -22.99 32.28 -12.40
CA ALA A 116 -24.10 32.33 -11.43
C ALA A 116 -25.45 32.61 -12.11
N LEU A 117 -25.51 33.58 -13.03
CA LEU A 117 -26.72 33.89 -13.80
C LEU A 117 -27.14 32.72 -14.70
N GLN A 118 -26.17 32.03 -15.32
CA GLN A 118 -26.44 30.88 -16.17
C GLN A 118 -26.97 29.70 -15.36
N ASN A 119 -26.34 29.36 -14.22
CA ASN A 119 -26.77 28.28 -13.33
C ASN A 119 -28.16 28.54 -12.72
N LEU A 120 -28.49 29.80 -12.41
CA LEU A 120 -29.83 30.21 -11.97
C LEU A 120 -30.89 30.02 -13.07
N LYS A 121 -30.52 30.26 -14.33
CA LYS A 121 -31.42 30.11 -15.48
C LYS A 121 -31.64 28.64 -15.87
N SER A 122 -30.62 27.78 -15.72
CA SER A 122 -30.69 26.35 -16.06
C SER A 122 -31.25 25.47 -14.94
N GLY A 123 -31.30 25.95 -13.70
CA GLY A 123 -31.74 25.15 -12.54
C GLY A 123 -30.76 24.05 -12.13
N SER A 124 -29.58 23.99 -12.76
CA SER A 124 -28.50 23.05 -12.49
C SER A 124 -27.14 23.72 -12.71
N ILE A 125 -26.07 23.17 -12.14
CA ILE A 125 -24.70 23.67 -12.36
C ILE A 125 -24.27 23.26 -13.78
N VAL A 126 -24.23 24.23 -14.69
CA VAL A 126 -23.87 24.03 -16.10
C VAL A 126 -22.44 24.50 -16.37
N ARG A 127 -21.95 25.49 -15.62
CA ARG A 127 -20.60 26.05 -15.79
C ARG A 127 -19.99 26.45 -14.45
N GLY A 128 -18.71 26.12 -14.26
CA GLY A 128 -17.90 26.58 -13.13
C GLY A 128 -17.36 27.99 -13.35
N GLY A 129 -17.26 28.79 -12.29
CA GLY A 129 -16.70 30.15 -12.32
C GLY A 129 -15.27 30.25 -11.78
N SER A 130 -14.52 29.14 -11.69
CA SER A 130 -13.16 29.15 -11.13
C SER A 130 -12.11 29.31 -12.24
N THR A 131 -11.04 30.06 -11.99
CA THR A 131 -9.92 30.32 -12.90
C THR A 131 -8.85 29.22 -12.83
N LEU A 132 -7.96 29.14 -13.82
CA LEU A 132 -6.82 28.20 -13.80
C LEU A 132 -5.93 28.42 -12.56
N THR A 133 -5.67 29.67 -12.20
CA THR A 133 -4.89 30.03 -11.01
C THR A 133 -5.56 29.56 -9.71
N GLN A 134 -6.91 29.65 -9.63
CA GLN A 134 -7.66 29.12 -8.50
C GLN A 134 -7.58 27.59 -8.41
N GLN A 135 -7.63 26.91 -9.56
CA GLN A 135 -7.46 25.46 -9.61
C GLN A 135 -6.02 25.05 -9.21
N LEU A 136 -5.00 25.77 -9.67
CA LEU A 136 -3.61 25.57 -9.27
C LEU A 136 -3.42 25.76 -7.75
N ALA A 137 -3.98 26.84 -7.19
CA ALA A 137 -3.94 27.12 -5.76
C ALA A 137 -4.58 25.97 -4.95
N ARG A 138 -5.73 25.47 -5.40
CA ARG A 138 -6.43 24.34 -4.79
C ARG A 138 -5.57 23.09 -4.82
N ASN A 139 -5.00 22.75 -5.97
CA ASN A 139 -4.23 21.52 -6.17
C ASN A 139 -2.85 21.57 -5.49
N THR A 140 -2.36 22.75 -5.10
CA THR A 140 -1.01 22.92 -4.53
C THR A 140 -1.03 23.05 -3.00
N TYR A 141 -2.02 23.75 -2.42
CA TYR A 141 -1.94 24.20 -1.03
C TYR A 141 -3.12 23.78 -0.15
N LEU A 142 -4.20 23.23 -0.72
CA LEU A 142 -5.47 23.04 -0.01
C LEU A 142 -5.89 21.57 0.00
N SER A 143 -6.56 21.15 1.07
CA SER A 143 -7.24 19.85 1.11
C SER A 143 -8.47 19.82 0.20
N ASN A 144 -8.96 18.61 -0.14
CA ASN A 144 -10.12 18.42 -1.01
C ASN A 144 -11.47 18.77 -0.35
N ASP A 145 -11.50 19.24 0.90
CA ASP A 145 -12.73 19.51 1.65
C ASP A 145 -13.55 20.67 1.06
N GLN A 146 -14.79 20.47 0.64
CA GLN A 146 -15.61 21.53 0.05
C GLN A 146 -16.26 22.46 1.10
N THR A 147 -15.45 23.31 1.73
CA THR A 147 -15.93 24.33 2.69
C THR A 147 -15.87 25.75 2.12
N TYR A 148 -16.73 26.64 2.63
CA TYR A 148 -16.67 28.08 2.30
C TYR A 148 -15.30 28.69 2.68
N GLU A 149 -14.72 28.23 3.79
CA GLU A 149 -13.37 28.61 4.21
C GLU A 149 -12.32 28.23 3.15
N ARG A 150 -12.35 26.99 2.64
CA ARG A 150 -11.43 26.56 1.57
C ARG A 150 -11.56 27.47 0.34
N LYS A 151 -12.78 27.81 -0.08
CA LYS A 151 -12.98 28.64 -1.27
C LYS A 151 -12.44 30.06 -1.09
N ILE A 152 -12.53 30.61 0.12
CA ILE A 152 -11.91 31.88 0.47
C ILE A 152 -10.37 31.77 0.39
N LYS A 153 -9.77 30.72 0.96
CA LYS A 153 -8.31 30.46 0.86
C LYS A 153 -7.85 30.34 -0.60
N GLU A 154 -8.61 29.65 -1.44
CA GLU A 154 -8.34 29.46 -2.87
C GLU A 154 -8.25 30.80 -3.62
N ILE A 155 -9.17 31.73 -3.35
CA ILE A 155 -9.14 33.09 -3.93
C ILE A 155 -7.88 33.84 -3.51
N PHE A 156 -7.53 33.84 -2.22
CA PHE A 156 -6.35 34.56 -1.74
C PHE A 156 -5.05 33.99 -2.27
N LEU A 157 -4.91 32.67 -2.23
CA LEU A 157 -3.73 32.01 -2.76
C LEU A 157 -3.59 32.25 -4.26
N ALA A 158 -4.68 32.24 -5.04
CA ALA A 158 -4.63 32.59 -6.45
C ALA A 158 -4.13 34.03 -6.70
N LEU A 159 -4.58 34.99 -5.89
CA LEU A 159 -4.10 36.38 -5.96
C LEU A 159 -2.62 36.51 -5.62
N ASP A 160 -2.12 35.73 -4.66
CA ASP A 160 -0.71 35.76 -4.26
C ASP A 160 0.21 35.02 -5.24
N ILE A 161 -0.27 33.92 -5.85
CA ILE A 161 0.39 33.23 -6.95
C ILE A 161 0.62 34.20 -8.11
N GLU A 162 -0.39 34.97 -8.50
CA GLU A 162 -0.31 35.91 -9.64
C GLU A 162 0.57 37.13 -9.40
N LYS A 163 0.92 37.42 -8.14
CA LYS A 163 1.94 38.43 -7.83
C LYS A 163 3.36 37.89 -7.98
N SER A 164 3.51 36.57 -7.93
CA SER A 164 4.80 35.91 -7.76
C SER A 164 5.25 35.15 -9.01
N LEU A 165 4.32 34.76 -9.88
CA LEU A 165 4.56 34.01 -11.10
C LEU A 165 3.95 34.72 -12.32
N SER A 166 4.58 34.55 -13.48
CA SER A 166 4.05 34.97 -14.77
C SER A 166 2.88 34.07 -15.21
N LYS A 167 2.12 34.50 -16.23
CA LYS A 167 1.02 33.70 -16.78
C LYS A 167 1.49 32.36 -17.35
N ASP A 168 2.64 32.36 -18.00
CA ASP A 168 3.21 31.15 -18.59
C ASP A 168 3.68 30.20 -17.49
N GLU A 169 4.31 30.71 -16.43
CA GLU A 169 4.73 29.92 -15.27
C GLU A 169 3.53 29.32 -14.51
N ILE A 170 2.41 30.05 -14.42
CA ILE A 170 1.16 29.55 -13.83
C ILE A 170 0.58 28.44 -14.70
N LEU A 171 0.56 28.63 -16.02
CA LEU A 171 0.03 27.64 -16.95
C LEU A 171 0.89 26.38 -16.99
N GLU A 172 2.22 26.53 -16.97
CA GLU A 172 3.18 25.43 -16.83
C GLU A 172 2.93 24.64 -15.54
N ALA A 173 2.89 25.33 -14.41
CA ALA A 173 2.68 24.68 -13.12
C ALA A 173 1.31 23.99 -13.04
N TYR A 174 0.29 24.58 -13.66
CA TYR A 174 -1.03 23.94 -13.76
C TYR A 174 -0.98 22.67 -14.62
N MET A 175 -0.42 22.75 -15.83
CA MET A 175 -0.36 21.63 -16.76
C MET A 175 0.53 20.49 -16.28
N ASN A 176 1.52 20.75 -15.42
CA ASN A 176 2.32 19.71 -14.77
C ASN A 176 1.66 19.13 -13.51
N ARG A 177 0.60 19.74 -12.96
CA ARG A 177 -0.05 19.31 -11.69
C ARG A 177 -1.46 18.74 -11.85
N VAL A 178 -2.14 19.03 -12.95
CA VAL A 178 -3.54 18.66 -13.12
C VAL A 178 -3.71 17.14 -13.20
N PHE A 179 -4.70 16.61 -12.49
CA PHE A 179 -5.07 15.19 -12.55
C PHE A 179 -5.85 14.91 -13.83
N LEU A 180 -5.39 13.93 -14.61
CA LEU A 180 -5.89 13.60 -15.94
C LEU A 180 -6.41 12.16 -16.03
N GLY A 181 -6.89 11.60 -14.90
CA GLY A 181 -7.45 10.25 -14.84
C GLY A 181 -6.37 9.17 -14.89
N GLN A 182 -6.76 7.91 -14.69
CA GLN A 182 -5.83 6.75 -14.75
C GLN A 182 -4.57 6.90 -13.88
N ASN A 183 -4.68 7.55 -12.71
CA ASN A 183 -3.55 7.84 -11.83
C ASN A 183 -2.46 8.72 -12.48
N VAL A 184 -2.78 9.47 -13.53
CA VAL A 184 -1.85 10.35 -14.26
C VAL A 184 -2.03 11.79 -13.83
N PHE A 185 -0.92 12.46 -13.54
CA PHE A 185 -0.86 13.88 -13.26
C PHE A 185 0.12 14.54 -14.21
N GLY A 186 -0.30 15.64 -14.82
CA GLY A 186 0.52 16.38 -15.76
C GLY A 186 0.38 15.94 -17.21
N VAL A 187 0.52 16.89 -18.13
CA VAL A 187 0.24 16.68 -19.56
C VAL A 187 1.23 15.76 -20.27
N GLN A 188 2.51 15.74 -19.85
CA GLN A 188 3.53 14.84 -20.40
C GLN A 188 3.23 13.39 -20.05
N ALA A 189 2.98 13.12 -18.77
CA ALA A 189 2.57 11.78 -18.33
C ALA A 189 1.25 11.35 -18.99
N ALA A 190 0.31 12.27 -19.24
CA ALA A 190 -0.93 11.95 -19.93
C ALA A 190 -0.71 11.59 -21.41
N ALA A 191 0.15 12.33 -22.11
CA ALA A 191 0.52 12.03 -23.50
C ALA A 191 1.13 10.63 -23.64
N GLN A 192 2.04 10.28 -22.73
CA GLN A 192 2.65 8.96 -22.68
C GLN A 192 1.64 7.87 -22.29
N THR A 193 0.81 8.11 -21.28
CA THR A 193 -0.13 7.09 -20.76
C THR A 193 -1.24 6.78 -21.75
N TYR A 194 -1.78 7.80 -22.41
CA TYR A 194 -2.90 7.60 -23.32
C TYR A 194 -2.47 7.27 -24.75
N PHE A 195 -1.38 7.88 -25.23
CA PHE A 195 -1.00 7.83 -26.64
C PHE A 195 0.39 7.25 -26.89
N SER A 196 1.19 6.99 -25.85
CA SER A 196 2.62 6.65 -25.97
C SER A 196 3.41 7.68 -26.81
N LYS A 197 3.10 8.97 -26.63
CA LYS A 197 3.72 10.09 -27.34
C LYS A 197 4.39 11.06 -26.36
N ASP A 198 5.38 11.80 -26.85
CA ASP A 198 5.81 13.03 -26.17
C ASP A 198 4.72 14.10 -26.29
N VAL A 199 4.56 14.98 -25.30
CA VAL A 199 3.52 16.02 -25.33
C VAL A 199 3.64 16.92 -26.56
N SER A 200 4.85 17.13 -27.08
CA SER A 200 5.10 17.95 -28.26
C SER A 200 4.56 17.35 -29.58
N GLU A 201 4.21 16.05 -29.57
CA GLU A 201 3.75 15.29 -30.74
C GLU A 201 2.23 15.15 -30.82
N LEU A 202 1.49 15.71 -29.85
CA LEU A 202 0.04 15.61 -29.80
C LEU A 202 -0.64 16.38 -30.94
N SER A 203 -1.68 15.78 -31.53
CA SER A 203 -2.54 16.46 -32.49
C SER A 203 -3.45 17.49 -31.82
N LEU A 204 -4.11 18.34 -32.62
CA LEU A 204 -5.11 19.30 -32.11
C LEU A 204 -6.27 18.57 -31.40
N ALA A 205 -6.75 17.46 -31.98
CA ALA A 205 -7.83 16.67 -31.37
C ALA A 205 -7.37 16.05 -30.04
N GLU A 206 -6.20 15.42 -30.01
CA GLU A 206 -5.62 14.85 -28.78
C GLU A 206 -5.41 15.91 -27.69
N CYS A 207 -4.94 17.11 -28.07
CA CYS A 207 -4.82 18.25 -27.16
C CYS A 207 -6.17 18.64 -26.55
N ALA A 208 -7.22 18.72 -27.37
CA ALA A 208 -8.57 19.05 -26.93
C ALA A 208 -9.17 17.97 -26.02
N THR A 209 -8.92 16.69 -26.32
CA THR A 209 -9.37 15.58 -25.47
C THR A 209 -8.68 15.61 -24.12
N ILE A 210 -7.34 15.77 -24.05
CA ILE A 210 -6.60 15.89 -22.78
C ILE A 210 -7.11 17.06 -21.94
N ALA A 211 -7.27 18.25 -22.53
CA ALA A 211 -7.80 19.41 -21.81
C ALA A 211 -9.22 19.18 -21.30
N GLY A 212 -10.01 18.39 -22.02
CA GLY A 212 -11.37 18.00 -21.64
C GLY A 212 -11.45 17.15 -20.36
N ILE A 213 -10.40 16.38 -20.04
CA ILE A 213 -10.38 15.42 -18.92
C ILE A 213 -10.60 16.12 -17.57
N VAL A 214 -10.00 17.30 -17.38
CA VAL A 214 -9.93 18.03 -16.11
C VAL A 214 -11.27 18.19 -15.40
N GLN A 215 -12.35 18.42 -16.16
CA GLN A 215 -13.66 18.69 -15.59
C GLN A 215 -14.14 17.55 -14.68
N SER A 216 -13.85 16.30 -15.08
CA SER A 216 -14.19 15.11 -14.31
C SER A 216 -13.25 13.97 -14.72
N PRO A 217 -12.03 13.92 -14.16
CA PRO A 217 -10.96 13.06 -14.70
C PRO A 217 -11.30 11.57 -14.73
N THR A 218 -12.09 11.09 -13.76
CA THR A 218 -12.56 9.70 -13.74
C THR A 218 -13.59 9.41 -14.83
N GLU A 219 -14.49 10.36 -15.11
CA GLU A 219 -15.55 10.18 -16.11
C GLU A 219 -15.03 10.39 -17.55
N PHE A 220 -14.06 11.28 -17.71
CA PHE A 220 -13.48 11.67 -18.99
C PHE A 220 -12.10 11.06 -19.25
N ALA A 221 -11.63 10.10 -18.46
CA ALA A 221 -10.47 9.28 -18.81
C ALA A 221 -10.69 8.60 -20.17
N LEU A 222 -9.67 8.52 -21.03
CA LEU A 222 -9.86 8.07 -22.42
C LEU A 222 -10.25 6.60 -22.57
N PHE A 223 -9.91 5.80 -21.57
CA PHE A 223 -10.33 4.41 -21.43
C PHE A 223 -10.67 4.08 -19.97
N LYS A 224 -11.39 2.99 -19.76
CA LYS A 224 -11.58 2.33 -18.45
C LYS A 224 -10.60 1.17 -18.32
N THR A 225 -10.17 0.90 -17.09
CA THR A 225 -9.22 -0.17 -16.78
C THR A 225 -9.98 -1.34 -16.18
N ILE A 226 -9.98 -2.48 -16.86
CA ILE A 226 -10.65 -3.71 -16.41
C ILE A 226 -9.63 -4.86 -16.46
N PRO A 227 -9.53 -5.72 -15.43
CA PRO A 227 -8.70 -6.93 -15.52
C PRO A 227 -9.06 -7.71 -16.79
N THR A 228 -8.06 -8.13 -17.57
CA THR A 228 -8.31 -8.80 -18.87
C THR A 228 -9.16 -10.06 -18.70
N SER A 229 -9.08 -10.75 -17.56
CA SER A 229 -9.91 -11.90 -17.20
C SER A 229 -11.39 -11.59 -16.99
N GLU A 230 -11.74 -10.32 -16.75
CA GLU A 230 -13.11 -9.86 -16.46
C GLU A 230 -13.78 -9.20 -17.69
N VAL A 231 -13.04 -9.02 -18.80
CA VAL A 231 -13.57 -8.46 -20.03
C VAL A 231 -14.51 -9.45 -20.71
N THR A 232 -15.67 -8.97 -21.17
CA THR A 232 -16.66 -9.82 -21.84
C THR A 232 -16.93 -9.35 -23.27
N ASN A 233 -17.70 -8.29 -23.44
CA ASN A 233 -18.21 -7.83 -24.74
C ASN A 233 -17.80 -6.38 -25.07
N GLU A 234 -16.94 -5.78 -24.25
CA GLU A 234 -16.50 -4.41 -24.38
C GLU A 234 -15.52 -4.19 -25.55
N LYS A 235 -15.53 -2.97 -26.13
CA LYS A 235 -14.53 -2.58 -27.14
C LYS A 235 -13.17 -2.33 -26.47
N VAL A 236 -12.23 -3.25 -26.64
CA VAL A 236 -10.84 -3.14 -26.19
C VAL A 236 -10.06 -2.24 -27.15
N LEU A 237 -9.37 -1.25 -26.61
CA LEU A 237 -8.47 -0.33 -27.33
C LEU A 237 -7.02 -0.78 -27.27
N GLY A 238 -6.64 -1.48 -26.20
CA GLY A 238 -5.31 -2.04 -25.98
C GLY A 238 -5.27 -2.85 -24.70
N GLU A 239 -4.17 -3.57 -24.47
CA GLU A 239 -3.90 -4.28 -23.23
C GLU A 239 -2.59 -3.78 -22.64
N PHE A 240 -2.53 -3.75 -21.31
CA PHE A 240 -1.34 -3.36 -20.56
C PHE A 240 -1.29 -4.16 -19.26
N THR A 241 -0.15 -4.18 -18.59
CA THR A 241 0.02 -4.88 -17.33
C THR A 241 0.14 -3.85 -16.22
N ILE A 242 -0.48 -4.10 -15.07
CA ILE A 242 -0.16 -3.40 -13.82
C ILE A 242 0.21 -4.48 -12.84
N ASP A 243 1.42 -4.43 -12.28
CA ASP A 243 1.88 -5.32 -11.21
C ASP A 243 1.85 -6.82 -11.55
N GLY A 244 2.11 -7.16 -12.82
CA GLY A 244 2.07 -8.53 -13.33
C GLY A 244 0.65 -9.06 -13.63
N GLN A 245 -0.40 -8.26 -13.35
CA GLN A 245 -1.77 -8.55 -13.75
C GLN A 245 -2.09 -7.83 -15.06
N LYS A 246 -2.68 -8.56 -16.03
CA LYS A 246 -3.10 -7.98 -17.31
C LYS A 246 -4.42 -7.23 -17.17
N TYR A 247 -4.48 -6.06 -17.78
CA TYR A 247 -5.65 -5.20 -17.89
C TYR A 247 -5.91 -4.84 -19.35
N SER A 248 -7.18 -4.58 -19.66
CA SER A 248 -7.62 -4.09 -20.97
C SER A 248 -8.12 -2.66 -20.85
N ALA A 249 -7.64 -1.78 -21.74
CA ALA A 249 -8.13 -0.42 -21.94
C ALA A 249 -9.47 -0.48 -22.68
N ILE A 250 -10.57 -0.30 -21.97
CA ILE A 250 -11.91 -0.33 -22.54
C ILE A 250 -12.32 1.06 -23.03
N TYR A 251 -12.82 1.14 -24.25
CA TYR A 251 -13.30 2.37 -24.87
C TYR A 251 -14.29 3.13 -23.98
N ASN A 252 -13.98 4.39 -23.68
CA ASN A 252 -14.88 5.31 -22.99
C ASN A 252 -15.42 6.36 -23.98
N PRO A 253 -16.74 6.46 -24.24
CA PRO A 253 -17.28 7.42 -25.19
C PRO A 253 -17.35 8.87 -24.68
N LYS A 254 -17.42 9.09 -23.36
CA LYS A 254 -17.61 10.42 -22.75
C LYS A 254 -16.53 11.48 -23.07
N PRO A 255 -15.22 11.15 -23.12
CA PRO A 255 -14.16 12.10 -23.44
C PRO A 255 -14.34 12.76 -24.80
N TYR A 256 -14.83 12.02 -25.81
CA TYR A 256 -15.03 12.53 -27.16
C TYR A 256 -16.24 13.48 -27.28
N GLU A 257 -17.22 13.39 -26.36
CA GLU A 257 -18.26 14.41 -26.26
C GLU A 257 -17.70 15.72 -25.70
N ARG A 258 -16.79 15.60 -24.72
CA ARG A 258 -16.13 16.74 -24.09
C ARG A 258 -15.11 17.40 -25.01
N GLU A 259 -14.38 16.64 -25.81
CA GLU A 259 -13.47 17.12 -26.84
C GLU A 259 -14.17 18.09 -27.80
N LYS A 260 -15.36 17.75 -28.31
CA LYS A 260 -16.16 18.62 -29.20
C LYS A 260 -16.45 19.97 -28.57
N TYR A 261 -16.76 19.99 -27.27
CA TYR A 261 -16.96 21.24 -26.54
C TYR A 261 -15.68 22.07 -26.47
N VAL A 262 -14.54 21.43 -26.20
CA VAL A 262 -13.23 22.13 -26.14
C VAL A 262 -12.87 22.72 -27.50
N LEU A 263 -13.00 21.94 -28.57
CA LEU A 263 -12.76 22.38 -29.95
C LEU A 263 -13.69 23.54 -30.35
N GLU A 264 -14.98 23.48 -29.98
CA GLU A 264 -15.92 24.59 -30.21
C GLU A 264 -15.43 25.86 -29.52
N LYS A 265 -14.94 25.75 -28.28
CA LYS A 265 -14.47 26.91 -27.51
C LYS A 265 -13.17 27.47 -28.05
N MET A 266 -12.29 26.61 -28.55
CA MET A 266 -11.08 27.05 -29.23
C MET A 266 -11.40 27.83 -30.52
N ASN A 267 -12.41 27.39 -31.29
CA ASN A 267 -12.84 28.09 -32.49
C ASN A 267 -13.54 29.43 -32.17
N GLU A 268 -14.44 29.45 -31.16
CA GLU A 268 -15.12 30.68 -30.69
C GLU A 268 -14.14 31.80 -30.28
N GLU A 269 -13.05 31.42 -29.61
CA GLU A 269 -12.03 32.36 -29.14
C GLU A 269 -10.96 32.68 -30.20
N GLY A 270 -11.04 32.05 -31.38
CA GLY A 270 -10.14 32.28 -32.51
C GLY A 270 -8.75 31.66 -32.36
N TYR A 271 -8.59 30.66 -31.50
CA TYR A 271 -7.33 29.91 -31.36
C TYR A 271 -7.09 28.90 -32.49
N ILE A 272 -8.15 28.49 -33.17
CA ILE A 272 -8.12 27.62 -34.34
C ILE A 272 -9.05 28.19 -35.41
N SER A 273 -8.80 27.84 -36.67
CA SER A 273 -9.65 28.19 -37.81
C SER A 273 -10.83 27.22 -37.96
N ASP A 274 -11.87 27.64 -38.69
CA ASP A 274 -13.01 26.78 -39.05
C ASP A 274 -12.58 25.50 -39.80
N LYS A 275 -11.45 25.54 -40.50
CA LYS A 275 -10.89 24.36 -41.17
C LYS A 275 -10.29 23.40 -40.14
N GLU A 276 -9.40 23.88 -39.28
CA GLU A 276 -8.78 23.07 -38.22
C GLU A 276 -9.83 22.49 -37.27
N TYR A 277 -10.87 23.25 -36.93
CA TYR A 277 -12.01 22.77 -36.16
C TYR A 277 -12.70 21.57 -36.82
N LYS A 278 -12.99 21.66 -38.13
CA LYS A 278 -13.62 20.56 -38.88
C LYS A 278 -12.69 19.37 -39.06
N ASP A 279 -11.41 19.61 -39.30
CA ASP A 279 -10.41 18.55 -39.47
C ASP A 279 -10.24 17.78 -38.15
N ALA A 280 -10.12 18.47 -37.01
CA ALA A 280 -10.03 17.86 -35.68
C ALA A 280 -11.29 17.07 -35.30
N LEU A 281 -12.49 17.56 -35.62
CA LEU A 281 -13.75 16.83 -35.38
C LEU A 281 -13.86 15.50 -36.14
N ASN A 282 -13.10 15.33 -37.22
CA ASN A 282 -13.08 14.11 -38.03
C ASN A 282 -11.93 13.17 -37.67
N GLU A 283 -11.05 13.56 -36.73
CA GLU A 283 -9.94 12.73 -36.28
C GLU A 283 -10.44 11.64 -35.32
N ASP A 284 -10.05 10.38 -35.54
CA ASP A 284 -10.39 9.26 -34.65
C ASP A 284 -9.36 9.12 -33.54
N VAL A 285 -9.45 9.98 -32.52
CA VAL A 285 -8.56 9.96 -31.35
C VAL A 285 -8.59 8.61 -30.63
N ALA A 286 -9.70 7.87 -30.69
CA ALA A 286 -9.80 6.55 -30.06
C ALA A 286 -8.85 5.54 -30.69
N SER A 287 -8.55 5.69 -31.97
CA SER A 287 -7.62 4.83 -32.70
C SER A 287 -6.15 5.11 -32.40
N SER A 288 -5.82 6.29 -31.86
CA SER A 288 -4.46 6.66 -31.44
C SER A 288 -4.16 6.27 -29.99
N ILE A 289 -5.15 5.79 -29.23
CA ILE A 289 -4.95 5.31 -27.85
C ILE A 289 -4.04 4.08 -27.89
N ASN A 290 -2.89 4.22 -27.27
CA ASN A 290 -1.87 3.19 -27.18
C ASN A 290 -1.26 3.25 -25.78
N PRO A 291 -1.88 2.60 -24.77
CA PRO A 291 -1.33 2.54 -23.43
C PRO A 291 0.05 1.86 -23.48
N PRO A 292 1.05 2.37 -22.74
CA PRO A 292 2.38 1.80 -22.78
C PRO A 292 2.38 0.34 -22.30
N GLU A 293 3.15 -0.52 -22.97
CA GLU A 293 3.51 -1.82 -22.41
C GLU A 293 4.33 -1.59 -21.15
N ASP A 294 3.89 -2.16 -20.03
CA ASP A 294 4.58 -1.96 -18.77
C ASP A 294 5.98 -2.56 -18.82
N ARG A 295 6.99 -1.79 -18.39
CA ARG A 295 8.31 -2.35 -18.14
C ARG A 295 8.19 -3.12 -16.82
N GLU A 296 8.50 -4.41 -16.81
CA GLU A 296 8.65 -5.12 -15.55
C GLU A 296 9.64 -4.35 -14.66
N PRO A 297 9.33 -4.18 -13.36
CA PRO A 297 10.23 -3.49 -12.45
C PRO A 297 11.58 -4.20 -12.49
N VAL A 298 12.63 -3.44 -12.80
CA VAL A 298 13.99 -3.99 -12.90
C VAL A 298 14.47 -4.44 -11.52
N MET A 299 13.88 -3.89 -10.45
CA MET A 299 14.12 -4.32 -9.08
C MET A 299 13.00 -5.21 -8.54
N ALA A 300 13.40 -6.26 -7.83
CA ALA A 300 12.52 -7.11 -7.05
C ALA A 300 11.59 -6.32 -6.12
N SER A 301 10.28 -6.64 -6.12
CA SER A 301 9.27 -6.00 -5.27
C SER A 301 9.65 -6.01 -3.77
N TYR A 302 10.26 -7.11 -3.29
CA TYR A 302 10.73 -7.21 -1.91
C TYR A 302 11.88 -6.26 -1.57
N PHE A 303 12.82 -6.05 -2.49
CA PHE A 303 13.92 -5.13 -2.27
C PHE A 303 13.42 -3.68 -2.31
N ASN A 304 12.55 -3.34 -3.27
CA ASN A 304 11.90 -2.02 -3.34
C ASN A 304 11.15 -1.69 -2.05
N THR A 305 10.36 -2.63 -1.52
CA THR A 305 9.63 -2.42 -0.27
C THR A 305 10.57 -2.10 0.91
N LEU A 306 11.71 -2.79 1.00
CA LEU A 306 12.72 -2.51 2.03
C LEU A 306 13.41 -1.15 1.81
N LEU A 307 13.79 -0.86 0.56
CA LEU A 307 14.42 0.39 0.17
C LEU A 307 13.54 1.58 0.57
N GLU A 308 12.26 1.55 0.19
CA GLU A 308 11.28 2.60 0.52
C GLU A 308 11.19 2.81 2.03
N LYS A 309 10.98 1.72 2.78
CA LYS A 309 10.87 1.76 4.25
C LYS A 309 12.11 2.42 4.89
N GLN A 310 13.30 1.98 4.51
CA GLN A 310 14.54 2.52 5.10
C GLN A 310 14.82 3.97 4.67
N VAL A 311 14.46 4.34 3.44
CA VAL A 311 14.60 5.73 2.98
C VAL A 311 13.66 6.63 3.78
N VAL A 312 12.41 6.23 3.98
CA VAL A 312 11.43 6.96 4.80
C VAL A 312 11.94 7.13 6.23
N GLU A 313 12.36 6.05 6.88
CA GLU A 313 12.92 6.09 8.24
C GLU A 313 14.11 7.07 8.33
N LYS A 314 15.02 7.06 7.34
CA LYS A 314 16.14 8.01 7.30
C LYS A 314 15.71 9.45 7.04
N LEU A 315 14.72 9.69 6.19
CA LEU A 315 14.20 11.03 5.95
C LEU A 315 13.53 11.61 7.21
N GLN A 316 12.77 10.79 7.95
CA GLN A 316 12.22 11.18 9.26
C GLN A 316 13.34 11.56 10.23
N ASP A 317 14.38 10.75 10.32
CA ASP A 317 15.53 11.00 11.20
C ASP A 317 16.29 12.29 10.83
N ILE A 318 16.53 12.53 9.54
CA ILE A 318 17.31 13.67 9.03
C ILE A 318 16.52 14.97 9.13
N TYR A 319 15.28 14.97 8.67
CA TYR A 319 14.46 16.18 8.59
C TYR A 319 13.61 16.44 9.84
N LYS A 320 13.51 15.47 10.76
CA LYS A 320 12.64 15.53 11.95
C LYS A 320 11.18 15.74 11.57
N ILE A 321 10.74 15.00 10.55
CA ILE A 321 9.38 15.02 9.99
C ILE A 321 8.65 13.73 10.32
N ASP A 322 7.31 13.75 10.18
CA ASP A 322 6.51 12.55 10.36
C ASP A 322 6.62 11.59 9.16
N GLU A 323 6.11 10.36 9.33
CA GLU A 323 6.17 9.30 8.33
C GLU A 323 5.47 9.71 7.02
N LYS A 324 4.33 10.41 7.12
CA LYS A 324 3.56 10.85 5.95
C LYS A 324 4.32 11.90 5.14
N GLU A 325 4.94 12.87 5.81
CA GLU A 325 5.80 13.86 5.17
C GLU A 325 7.04 13.22 4.53
N ALA A 326 7.63 12.20 5.17
CA ALA A 326 8.74 11.45 4.62
C ALA A 326 8.36 10.63 3.38
N TYR A 327 7.21 9.94 3.40
CA TYR A 327 6.66 9.30 2.18
C TYR A 327 6.38 10.33 1.09
N ASN A 328 5.83 11.49 1.42
CA ASN A 328 5.65 12.56 0.42
C ASN A 328 6.99 12.99 -0.19
N LYS A 329 8.06 13.09 0.61
CA LYS A 329 9.41 13.39 0.07
C LYS A 329 9.97 12.25 -0.77
N LEU A 330 9.76 11.00 -0.38
CA LEU A 330 10.17 9.83 -1.18
C LEU A 330 9.39 9.76 -2.49
N TYR A 331 8.08 9.97 -2.47
CA TYR A 331 7.23 9.83 -3.65
C TYR A 331 7.28 11.04 -4.57
N TYR A 332 7.43 12.24 -4.02
CA TYR A 332 7.22 13.49 -4.74
C TYR A 332 8.39 14.48 -4.59
N GLY A 333 9.49 14.07 -3.96
CA GLY A 333 10.66 14.93 -3.75
C GLY A 333 11.71 14.89 -4.85
N GLY A 334 11.51 14.08 -5.91
CA GLY A 334 12.51 13.90 -6.98
C GLY A 334 13.86 13.41 -6.45
N LEU A 335 13.86 12.54 -5.45
CA LEU A 335 15.11 12.05 -4.86
C LEU A 335 15.82 11.13 -5.84
N LYS A 336 17.15 11.16 -5.80
CA LYS A 336 17.99 10.16 -6.47
C LYS A 336 18.60 9.22 -5.43
N ILE A 337 18.19 7.96 -5.47
CA ILE A 337 18.53 6.95 -4.45
C ILE A 337 19.50 5.94 -5.07
N THR A 338 20.72 5.86 -4.55
CA THR A 338 21.71 4.86 -4.98
C THR A 338 21.52 3.56 -4.20
N THR A 339 20.99 2.53 -4.86
CA THR A 339 20.71 1.22 -4.24
C THR A 339 21.98 0.37 -4.05
N THR A 340 21.94 -0.57 -3.11
CA THR A 340 23.01 -1.53 -2.82
C THR A 340 22.78 -2.91 -3.44
N ILE A 341 21.65 -3.11 -4.12
CA ILE A 341 21.27 -4.40 -4.72
C ILE A 341 22.37 -4.94 -5.62
N ASP A 342 22.63 -6.24 -5.53
CA ASP A 342 23.43 -6.97 -6.50
C ASP A 342 22.47 -7.81 -7.35
N SER A 343 22.19 -7.34 -8.58
CA SER A 343 21.21 -7.97 -9.46
C SER A 343 21.51 -9.45 -9.72
N LYS A 344 22.78 -9.87 -9.72
CA LYS A 344 23.14 -11.28 -9.95
C LYS A 344 22.79 -12.13 -8.74
N ILE A 345 23.07 -11.64 -7.53
CA ILE A 345 22.71 -12.35 -6.30
C ILE A 345 21.18 -12.38 -6.15
N GLN A 346 20.51 -11.26 -6.40
CA GLN A 346 19.05 -11.17 -6.35
C GLN A 346 18.41 -12.19 -7.29
N GLU A 347 18.79 -12.19 -8.58
CA GLU A 347 18.27 -13.11 -9.59
C GLU A 347 18.51 -14.58 -9.19
N GLN A 348 19.69 -14.90 -8.63
CA GLN A 348 19.97 -16.24 -8.13
C GLN A 348 19.03 -16.66 -6.99
N VAL A 349 18.78 -15.77 -6.03
CA VAL A 349 17.87 -16.07 -4.91
C VAL A 349 16.44 -16.21 -5.43
N GLU A 350 15.99 -15.37 -6.36
CA GLU A 350 14.65 -15.45 -6.96
C GLU A 350 14.45 -16.75 -7.74
N ASN A 351 15.42 -17.13 -8.58
CA ASN A 351 15.38 -18.39 -9.32
C ASN A 351 15.29 -19.62 -8.40
N ILE A 352 15.95 -19.57 -7.23
CA ILE A 352 15.80 -20.61 -6.20
C ILE A 352 14.36 -20.63 -5.69
N TYR A 353 13.73 -19.48 -5.46
CA TYR A 353 12.37 -19.40 -4.94
C TYR A 353 11.29 -19.79 -5.95
N GLU A 354 11.50 -19.54 -7.23
CA GLU A 354 10.61 -20.01 -8.31
C GLU A 354 10.54 -21.53 -8.37
N ASN A 355 11.65 -22.22 -8.08
CA ASN A 355 11.73 -23.69 -8.12
C ASN A 355 12.07 -24.29 -6.74
N PHE A 356 11.60 -23.65 -5.66
CA PHE A 356 12.10 -23.88 -4.29
C PHE A 356 12.07 -25.34 -3.83
N SER A 357 10.94 -26.03 -4.03
CA SER A 357 10.79 -27.43 -3.61
C SER A 357 11.69 -28.36 -4.42
N GLU A 358 11.81 -28.12 -5.72
CA GLU A 358 12.67 -28.90 -6.61
C GLU A 358 14.15 -28.65 -6.33
N TYR A 359 14.54 -27.41 -6.00
CA TYR A 359 15.90 -27.08 -5.62
C TYR A 359 16.35 -27.82 -4.36
N ILE A 360 15.47 -27.97 -3.37
CA ILE A 360 15.79 -28.63 -2.09
C ILE A 360 15.71 -30.16 -2.19
N LEU A 361 14.69 -30.70 -2.87
CA LEU A 361 14.36 -32.13 -2.83
C LEU A 361 14.59 -32.87 -4.16
N GLY A 362 14.98 -32.18 -5.23
CA GLY A 362 14.94 -32.71 -6.59
C GLY A 362 13.51 -32.81 -7.14
N ASN A 363 13.30 -33.55 -8.24
CA ASN A 363 11.99 -33.67 -8.89
C ASN A 363 10.89 -34.14 -7.91
N THR A 364 9.83 -33.34 -7.79
CA THR A 364 8.65 -33.62 -6.96
C THR A 364 7.38 -33.91 -7.75
N GLN A 365 7.44 -33.92 -9.08
CA GLN A 365 6.29 -34.15 -9.95
C GLN A 365 5.63 -35.50 -9.67
N GLY A 366 4.30 -35.52 -9.60
CA GLY A 366 3.51 -36.74 -9.39
C GLY A 366 3.51 -37.27 -7.95
N ARG A 367 4.02 -36.49 -6.98
CA ARG A 367 3.88 -36.85 -5.56
C ARG A 367 2.44 -36.60 -5.09
N ASN A 368 1.88 -37.55 -4.35
CA ASN A 368 0.56 -37.39 -3.72
C ASN A 368 0.61 -36.70 -2.35
N THR A 369 1.78 -36.14 -1.99
CA THR A 369 2.00 -35.47 -0.70
C THR A 369 2.77 -34.18 -0.92
N ALA A 370 2.50 -33.20 -0.05
CA ALA A 370 3.16 -31.92 -0.12
C ALA A 370 4.67 -32.05 0.16
N PRO A 371 5.56 -31.58 -0.72
CA PRO A 371 6.99 -31.55 -0.46
C PRO A 371 7.30 -30.62 0.73
N LEU A 372 8.46 -30.84 1.37
CA LEU A 372 8.98 -30.06 2.51
C LEU A 372 8.17 -30.17 3.81
N LEU A 373 7.00 -30.83 3.79
CA LEU A 373 6.10 -30.94 4.92
C LEU A 373 5.90 -32.41 5.29
N ASN A 374 5.78 -32.68 6.59
CA ASN A 374 5.34 -33.96 7.10
C ASN A 374 3.93 -33.80 7.66
N LEU A 375 2.93 -34.14 6.85
CA LEU A 375 1.51 -33.93 7.16
C LEU A 375 0.81 -35.26 7.44
N SER A 376 -0.19 -35.21 8.31
CA SER A 376 -1.09 -36.33 8.58
C SER A 376 -2.42 -36.10 7.87
N TYR A 377 -3.02 -37.18 7.36
CA TYR A 377 -4.27 -37.13 6.62
C TYR A 377 -5.30 -38.10 7.20
N ASP A 378 -6.58 -37.73 7.17
CA ASP A 378 -7.68 -38.66 7.44
C ASP A 378 -7.99 -39.56 6.23
N GLY A 379 -8.95 -40.48 6.39
CA GLY A 379 -9.37 -41.39 5.31
C GLY A 379 -10.03 -40.71 4.10
N TYR A 380 -10.37 -39.42 4.20
CA TYR A 380 -10.95 -38.61 3.14
C TYR A 380 -9.92 -37.65 2.50
N GLY A 381 -8.65 -37.73 2.91
CA GLY A 381 -7.58 -36.88 2.41
C GLY A 381 -7.56 -35.48 3.01
N ASN A 382 -8.28 -35.20 4.10
CA ASN A 382 -8.18 -33.92 4.80
C ASN A 382 -6.92 -33.90 5.68
N ILE A 383 -6.28 -32.74 5.83
CA ILE A 383 -5.12 -32.57 6.71
C ILE A 383 -5.60 -32.50 8.16
N ILE A 384 -5.02 -33.32 9.04
CA ILE A 384 -5.38 -33.44 10.45
C ILE A 384 -4.22 -33.07 11.38
N ASN A 385 -4.55 -32.63 12.60
CA ASN A 385 -3.57 -32.44 13.67
C ASN A 385 -3.29 -33.74 14.44
N GLU A 386 -2.40 -33.69 15.42
CA GLU A 386 -2.01 -34.83 16.27
C GLU A 386 -3.19 -35.47 17.03
N ASN A 387 -4.27 -34.73 17.25
CA ASN A 387 -5.49 -35.20 17.91
C ASN A 387 -6.52 -35.79 16.92
N GLY A 388 -6.21 -35.83 15.62
CA GLY A 388 -7.13 -36.29 14.58
C GLY A 388 -8.15 -35.25 14.10
N ASN A 389 -8.06 -34.00 14.56
CA ASN A 389 -8.99 -32.94 14.13
C ASN A 389 -8.57 -32.37 12.78
N VAL A 390 -9.54 -32.17 11.87
CA VAL A 390 -9.32 -31.57 10.55
C VAL A 390 -8.89 -30.10 10.69
N ILE A 391 -7.73 -29.79 10.11
CA ILE A 391 -7.16 -28.44 9.99
C ILE A 391 -7.56 -27.82 8.64
N TYR A 392 -7.35 -28.57 7.55
CA TYR A 392 -7.71 -28.17 6.19
C TYR A 392 -8.44 -29.30 5.48
N PHE A 393 -9.57 -28.96 4.87
CA PHE A 393 -10.27 -29.89 3.98
C PHE A 393 -9.55 -29.97 2.63
N ALA A 394 -9.55 -31.15 2.00
CA ALA A 394 -9.19 -31.22 0.58
C ALA A 394 -10.23 -30.41 -0.23
N LYS A 395 -9.80 -29.66 -1.25
CA LYS A 395 -10.71 -28.82 -2.07
C LYS A 395 -11.95 -29.59 -2.51
N SER A 396 -11.79 -30.80 -3.05
CA SER A 396 -12.88 -31.66 -3.52
C SER A 396 -13.91 -32.04 -2.45
N ASN A 397 -13.56 -31.94 -1.17
CA ASN A 397 -14.47 -32.30 -0.08
C ASN A 397 -15.36 -31.12 0.34
N ILE A 398 -15.05 -29.88 -0.05
CA ILE A 398 -15.70 -28.67 0.48
C ILE A 398 -16.02 -27.62 -0.59
N ILE A 399 -15.36 -27.64 -1.74
CA ILE A 399 -15.58 -26.76 -2.88
C ILE A 399 -15.97 -27.59 -4.11
N ASN A 400 -17.04 -27.21 -4.81
CA ASN A 400 -17.49 -27.88 -6.05
C ASN A 400 -16.75 -27.35 -7.31
N ASP A 401 -17.08 -27.89 -8.47
CA ASP A 401 -16.47 -27.50 -9.76
C ASP A 401 -16.77 -26.04 -10.16
N ASN A 402 -17.88 -25.49 -9.68
CA ASN A 402 -18.21 -24.07 -9.85
C ASN A 402 -17.45 -23.18 -8.85
N ASN A 403 -16.53 -23.74 -8.05
CA ASN A 403 -15.78 -23.13 -6.97
C ASN A 403 -16.64 -22.66 -5.77
N ASP A 404 -17.86 -23.17 -5.60
CA ASP A 404 -18.75 -22.84 -4.49
C ASP A 404 -18.52 -23.75 -3.27
N PHE A 405 -18.63 -23.19 -2.07
CA PHE A 405 -18.66 -23.95 -0.83
C PHE A 405 -19.88 -24.86 -0.79
N THR A 406 -19.66 -26.16 -0.57
CA THR A 406 -20.69 -27.19 -0.69
C THR A 406 -20.81 -28.11 0.53
N LEU A 407 -22.06 -28.48 0.80
CA LEU A 407 -22.52 -29.38 1.84
C LEU A 407 -23.25 -30.55 1.20
N SER A 408 -22.89 -31.77 1.59
CA SER A 408 -23.60 -32.96 1.13
C SER A 408 -25.02 -33.03 1.70
N ASN A 409 -25.85 -33.89 1.14
CA ASN A 409 -27.23 -34.13 1.60
C ASN A 409 -27.34 -34.65 3.05
N ASN A 410 -26.27 -35.23 3.59
CA ASN A 410 -26.20 -35.67 4.99
C ASN A 410 -25.75 -34.54 5.93
N GLU A 411 -25.18 -33.48 5.38
CA GLU A 411 -24.61 -32.35 6.12
C GLU A 411 -25.56 -31.16 6.22
N ALA A 412 -26.52 -31.06 5.31
CA ALA A 412 -27.53 -30.01 5.37
C ALA A 412 -28.84 -30.45 4.72
N TYR A 413 -29.94 -29.86 5.16
CA TYR A 413 -31.27 -30.10 4.62
C TYR A 413 -32.23 -28.96 4.98
N PHE A 414 -33.37 -28.89 4.31
CA PHE A 414 -34.49 -28.04 4.72
C PHE A 414 -35.41 -28.79 5.67
N ASP A 415 -35.72 -28.22 6.83
CA ASP A 415 -36.70 -28.78 7.76
C ASP A 415 -38.16 -28.51 7.30
N ASP A 416 -39.13 -29.08 8.02
CA ASP A 416 -40.56 -28.91 7.73
C ASP A 416 -41.05 -27.45 7.78
N TYR A 417 -40.27 -26.56 8.41
CA TYR A 417 -40.55 -25.13 8.53
C TYR A 417 -39.82 -24.30 7.47
N ASN A 418 -39.14 -24.94 6.51
CA ASN A 418 -38.27 -24.35 5.50
C ASN A 418 -37.08 -23.57 6.09
N ASN A 419 -36.63 -23.90 7.31
CA ASN A 419 -35.33 -23.47 7.78
C ASN A 419 -34.26 -24.35 7.11
N PHE A 420 -33.10 -23.76 6.86
CA PHE A 420 -31.96 -24.51 6.36
C PHE A 420 -31.10 -24.96 7.55
N VAL A 421 -31.08 -26.26 7.79
CA VAL A 421 -30.40 -26.89 8.92
C VAL A 421 -29.08 -27.48 8.43
N ILE A 422 -28.01 -27.19 9.15
CA ILE A 422 -26.64 -27.60 8.81
C ILE A 422 -26.04 -28.37 9.98
N ASN A 423 -25.61 -29.60 9.73
CA ASN A 423 -24.87 -30.45 10.64
C ASN A 423 -23.56 -30.87 9.97
N SER A 424 -22.56 -29.99 9.98
CA SER A 424 -21.27 -30.22 9.35
C SER A 424 -20.13 -29.59 10.13
N SER A 425 -18.98 -30.26 10.15
CA SER A 425 -17.73 -29.74 10.70
C SER A 425 -17.01 -28.74 9.77
N LYS A 426 -17.51 -28.59 8.53
CA LYS A 426 -16.97 -27.68 7.51
C LYS A 426 -17.23 -26.21 7.80
N LEU A 427 -18.08 -25.89 8.77
CA LEU A 427 -18.35 -24.53 9.20
C LEU A 427 -18.64 -24.49 10.70
N LYS A 428 -18.57 -23.30 11.27
CA LYS A 428 -18.99 -23.06 12.66
C LYS A 428 -19.73 -21.74 12.76
N LEU A 429 -20.68 -21.67 13.69
CA LEU A 429 -21.32 -20.43 14.06
C LEU A 429 -20.45 -19.71 15.10
N ASN A 430 -20.16 -18.43 14.85
CA ASN A 430 -19.57 -17.55 15.86
C ASN A 430 -20.48 -16.32 15.98
N GLN A 431 -21.23 -16.25 17.08
CA GLN A 431 -22.31 -15.27 17.26
C GLN A 431 -23.32 -15.37 16.09
N THR A 432 -23.40 -14.36 15.24
CA THR A 432 -24.30 -14.32 14.07
C THR A 432 -23.58 -14.60 12.75
N ASN A 433 -22.31 -14.97 12.80
CA ASN A 433 -21.47 -15.15 11.62
C ASN A 433 -21.19 -16.62 11.37
N LEU A 434 -21.45 -17.05 10.14
CA LEU A 434 -21.12 -18.38 9.66
C LEU A 434 -19.68 -18.40 9.17
N ILE A 435 -18.77 -18.97 9.97
CA ILE A 435 -17.35 -19.08 9.63
C ILE A 435 -17.13 -20.36 8.82
N LEU A 436 -16.70 -20.21 7.57
CA LEU A 436 -16.41 -21.32 6.69
C LEU A 436 -15.00 -21.86 6.94
N LYS A 437 -14.80 -23.18 6.88
CA LYS A 437 -13.47 -23.78 7.06
C LYS A 437 -12.62 -23.58 5.82
N ASN A 438 -11.32 -23.43 6.07
CA ASN A 438 -10.28 -23.35 5.05
C ASN A 438 -10.07 -24.71 4.38
N PHE A 439 -9.55 -24.66 3.16
CA PHE A 439 -9.22 -25.84 2.38
C PHE A 439 -7.80 -25.77 1.83
N TYR A 440 -7.34 -26.87 1.23
CA TYR A 440 -6.05 -26.93 0.58
C TYR A 440 -6.15 -27.54 -0.82
N THR A 441 -5.18 -27.19 -1.67
CA THR A 441 -4.89 -27.84 -2.94
C THR A 441 -3.42 -28.25 -2.99
N LEU A 442 -3.08 -29.14 -3.92
CA LEU A 442 -1.71 -29.45 -4.29
C LEU A 442 -1.49 -28.99 -5.73
N ASP A 443 -0.39 -28.28 -5.97
CA ASP A 443 -0.03 -27.80 -7.31
C ASP A 443 0.17 -28.98 -8.26
N GLU A 444 -0.40 -28.92 -9.46
CA GLU A 444 -0.30 -30.01 -10.44
C GLU A 444 1.15 -30.28 -10.88
N LYS A 445 1.96 -29.22 -10.94
CA LYS A 445 3.35 -29.28 -11.43
C LYS A 445 4.28 -30.01 -10.45
N ASP A 446 4.21 -29.66 -9.16
CA ASP A 446 5.25 -30.03 -8.19
C ASP A 446 4.70 -30.45 -6.82
N SER A 447 3.37 -30.59 -6.72
CA SER A 447 2.62 -31.00 -5.54
C SER A 447 2.79 -30.07 -4.34
N ASN A 448 3.23 -28.82 -4.54
CA ASN A 448 3.29 -27.83 -3.48
C ASN A 448 1.92 -27.64 -2.83
N LEU A 449 1.90 -27.57 -1.49
CA LEU A 449 0.69 -27.30 -0.75
C LEU A 449 0.28 -25.83 -0.93
N ARG A 450 -0.96 -25.57 -1.35
CA ARG A 450 -1.59 -24.26 -1.20
C ARG A 450 -2.68 -24.31 -0.17
N THR A 451 -2.66 -23.36 0.75
CA THR A 451 -3.72 -23.16 1.73
C THR A 451 -4.60 -22.01 1.30
N HIS A 452 -5.91 -22.24 1.29
CA HIS A 452 -6.91 -21.29 0.83
C HIS A 452 -7.77 -20.83 2.01
N LYS A 453 -8.00 -19.52 2.09
CA LYS A 453 -8.92 -18.97 3.08
C LYS A 453 -10.34 -18.95 2.55
N THR A 454 -11.26 -19.42 3.37
CA THR A 454 -12.69 -19.23 3.15
C THR A 454 -13.16 -18.21 4.17
N GLY A 455 -13.88 -17.19 3.72
CA GLY A 455 -14.35 -16.10 4.55
C GLY A 455 -15.48 -16.51 5.49
N TYR A 456 -16.35 -15.55 5.76
CA TYR A 456 -17.52 -15.77 6.60
C TYR A 456 -18.74 -15.10 5.97
N MET A 457 -19.93 -15.59 6.33
CA MET A 457 -21.19 -14.93 5.99
C MET A 457 -21.72 -14.19 7.21
N GLU A 458 -22.11 -12.93 7.03
CA GLU A 458 -22.75 -12.10 8.06
C GLU A 458 -24.26 -12.24 8.00
N LEU A 459 -24.85 -12.86 9.04
CA LEU A 459 -26.31 -12.99 9.14
C LEU A 459 -26.92 -11.98 10.12
N ASN A 460 -26.10 -11.12 10.74
CA ASN A 460 -26.45 -9.89 11.48
C ASN A 460 -27.34 -10.03 12.74
N SER A 461 -28.08 -11.12 12.93
CA SER A 461 -29.00 -11.29 14.06
C SER A 461 -29.23 -12.76 14.41
N ASN A 462 -29.44 -13.02 15.70
CA ASN A 462 -29.84 -14.34 16.22
C ASN A 462 -31.26 -14.75 15.76
N GLU A 463 -32.04 -13.84 15.18
CA GLU A 463 -33.31 -14.16 14.51
C GLU A 463 -33.09 -14.79 13.13
N ASN A 464 -31.94 -14.56 12.51
CA ASN A 464 -31.60 -15.04 11.17
C ASN A 464 -30.83 -16.36 11.22
N VAL A 465 -30.03 -16.57 12.27
CA VAL A 465 -29.24 -17.78 12.48
C VAL A 465 -29.17 -18.13 13.95
N LYS A 466 -29.25 -19.42 14.28
CA LYS A 466 -29.13 -19.91 15.65
C LYS A 466 -28.51 -21.30 15.70
N GLU A 467 -27.99 -21.65 16.86
CA GLU A 467 -27.54 -23.00 17.17
C GLU A 467 -28.72 -23.81 17.74
N GLY A 468 -28.94 -25.02 17.22
CA GLY A 468 -29.88 -26.00 17.72
C GLY A 468 -29.35 -26.70 18.97
N ASN A 469 -30.24 -27.41 19.69
CA ASN A 469 -29.87 -28.10 20.93
C ASN A 469 -28.89 -29.27 20.71
N ASP A 470 -28.78 -29.76 19.48
CA ASP A 470 -27.88 -30.81 19.03
C ASP A 470 -26.58 -30.27 18.42
N GLY A 471 -26.37 -28.95 18.46
CA GLY A 471 -25.22 -28.27 17.85
C GLY A 471 -25.39 -27.99 16.35
N SER A 472 -26.53 -28.33 15.74
CA SER A 472 -26.82 -27.95 14.35
C SER A 472 -26.93 -26.44 14.20
N ILE A 473 -26.60 -25.91 13.03
CA ILE A 473 -26.76 -24.49 12.72
C ILE A 473 -28.01 -24.32 11.86
N ILE A 474 -28.91 -23.43 12.27
CA ILE A 474 -30.21 -23.24 11.65
C ILE A 474 -30.28 -21.82 11.10
N ILE A 475 -30.30 -21.69 9.77
CA ILE A 475 -30.63 -20.44 9.08
C ILE A 475 -32.15 -20.38 8.92
N THR A 476 -32.77 -19.33 9.44
CA THR A 476 -34.23 -19.28 9.57
C THR A 476 -34.92 -19.01 8.24
N SER A 477 -36.12 -19.57 8.08
CA SER A 477 -36.93 -19.40 6.87
C SER A 477 -37.30 -17.93 6.59
N SER A 478 -37.37 -17.08 7.63
CA SER A 478 -37.58 -15.64 7.49
C SER A 478 -36.42 -14.94 6.81
N TYR A 479 -35.18 -15.35 7.10
CA TYR A 479 -33.98 -14.84 6.43
C TYR A 479 -33.90 -15.32 4.98
N LEU A 480 -34.14 -16.61 4.74
CA LEU A 480 -34.08 -17.24 3.41
C LEU A 480 -35.13 -16.68 2.44
N LYS A 481 -36.32 -16.29 2.93
CA LYS A 481 -37.33 -15.62 2.10
C LYS A 481 -36.87 -14.28 1.55
N LYS A 482 -36.01 -13.57 2.29
CA LYS A 482 -35.42 -12.28 1.88
C LYS A 482 -34.17 -12.47 1.01
N HIS A 483 -33.50 -13.62 1.13
CA HIS A 483 -32.24 -13.97 0.47
C HIS A 483 -32.37 -15.29 -0.28
N LYS A 484 -33.24 -15.31 -1.29
CA LYS A 484 -33.65 -16.55 -1.99
C LYS A 484 -32.51 -17.23 -2.75
N ASP A 485 -31.49 -16.48 -3.07
CA ASP A 485 -30.30 -16.90 -3.81
C ASP A 485 -29.16 -17.35 -2.89
N LEU A 486 -29.32 -17.31 -1.56
CA LEU A 486 -28.27 -17.73 -0.61
C LEU A 486 -27.90 -19.21 -0.77
N ILE A 487 -28.90 -20.08 -0.91
CA ILE A 487 -28.74 -21.53 -0.99
C ILE A 487 -29.01 -21.97 -2.42
N ILE A 488 -28.03 -22.63 -3.02
CA ILE A 488 -28.14 -23.28 -4.33
C ILE A 488 -28.31 -24.78 -4.08
N GLN A 489 -29.41 -25.35 -4.56
CA GLN A 489 -29.60 -26.80 -4.54
C GLN A 489 -29.06 -27.39 -5.84
N ASN A 490 -28.09 -28.28 -5.74
CA ASN A 490 -27.45 -28.91 -6.88
C ASN A 490 -28.24 -30.15 -7.34
N ASP A 491 -28.10 -30.55 -8.60
CA ASP A 491 -28.78 -31.72 -9.18
C ASP A 491 -28.44 -33.03 -8.45
N SER A 492 -27.28 -33.09 -7.78
CA SER A 492 -26.83 -34.23 -6.97
C SER A 492 -27.52 -34.34 -5.60
N GLY A 493 -28.38 -33.38 -5.24
CA GLY A 493 -29.00 -33.28 -3.92
C GLY A 493 -28.11 -32.65 -2.84
N SER A 494 -26.90 -32.23 -3.20
CA SER A 494 -26.06 -31.39 -2.34
C SER A 494 -26.52 -29.92 -2.35
N TYR A 495 -26.04 -29.15 -1.39
CA TYR A 495 -26.32 -27.73 -1.25
C TYR A 495 -25.03 -26.92 -1.37
N SER A 496 -25.10 -25.72 -1.96
CA SER A 496 -24.00 -24.78 -2.01
C SER A 496 -24.42 -23.41 -1.50
N PHE A 497 -23.47 -22.65 -0.95
CA PHE A 497 -23.69 -21.23 -0.67
C PHE A 497 -23.32 -20.40 -1.89
N ASN A 498 -24.16 -19.43 -2.22
CA ASN A 498 -23.86 -18.45 -3.25
C ASN A 498 -22.71 -17.55 -2.82
N LYS A 499 -21.70 -17.43 -3.68
CA LYS A 499 -20.47 -16.67 -3.45
C LYS A 499 -20.67 -15.18 -3.22
N SER A 500 -21.80 -14.60 -3.64
CA SER A 500 -22.08 -13.19 -3.35
C SER A 500 -22.18 -12.90 -1.83
N TYR A 501 -22.27 -13.93 -1.00
CA TYR A 501 -22.42 -13.82 0.45
C TYR A 501 -21.12 -14.06 1.24
N TYR A 502 -20.03 -14.52 0.61
CA TYR A 502 -18.76 -14.77 1.29
C TYR A 502 -17.56 -14.66 0.35
N ASP A 503 -16.42 -14.27 0.91
CA ASP A 503 -15.16 -14.25 0.18
C ASP A 503 -14.50 -15.64 0.16
N ILE A 504 -13.81 -15.94 -0.93
CA ILE A 504 -13.00 -17.16 -1.08
C ILE A 504 -11.71 -16.86 -1.82
N ASP A 505 -10.59 -17.30 -1.25
CA ASP A 505 -9.27 -17.22 -1.86
C ASP A 505 -9.03 -18.46 -2.74
N LEU A 506 -9.21 -18.31 -4.06
CA LEU A 506 -9.02 -19.41 -5.01
C LEU A 506 -7.56 -19.59 -5.45
N GLU A 507 -6.74 -18.54 -5.35
CA GLU A 507 -5.32 -18.59 -5.71
C GLU A 507 -4.53 -19.35 -4.63
N GLY A 508 -4.85 -19.10 -3.37
CA GLY A 508 -4.21 -19.75 -2.22
C GLY A 508 -2.78 -19.29 -1.98
N VAL A 509 -2.31 -19.57 -0.77
CA VAL A 509 -0.94 -19.25 -0.35
C VAL A 509 -0.11 -20.52 -0.32
N ILE A 510 0.97 -20.54 -1.10
CA ILE A 510 1.92 -21.65 -1.10
C ILE A 510 2.56 -21.86 0.27
N GLN A 511 2.74 -23.12 0.66
CA GLN A 511 3.35 -23.55 1.92
C GLN A 511 4.48 -24.56 1.68
N PRO A 512 5.49 -24.62 2.57
CA PRO A 512 5.78 -23.62 3.60
C PRO A 512 6.30 -22.32 2.97
N GLN A 513 6.10 -21.19 3.65
CA GLN A 513 6.74 -19.93 3.27
C GLN A 513 8.21 -19.88 3.72
N SER A 514 9.02 -19.09 3.03
CA SER A 514 10.44 -18.89 3.34
C SER A 514 10.82 -17.44 3.07
N ALA A 515 11.88 -16.94 3.70
CA ALA A 515 12.45 -15.62 3.43
C ALA A 515 13.98 -15.67 3.51
N THR A 516 14.65 -14.87 2.67
CA THR A 516 16.10 -14.79 2.55
C THR A 516 16.52 -13.34 2.46
N ILE A 517 17.60 -12.99 3.18
CA ILE A 517 18.28 -11.71 3.05
C ILE A 517 19.79 -11.97 2.97
N VAL A 518 20.47 -11.27 2.07
CA VAL A 518 21.92 -11.35 1.89
C VAL A 518 22.52 -10.00 2.20
N ILE A 519 23.46 -9.96 3.15
CA ILE A 519 24.14 -8.75 3.60
C ILE A 519 25.64 -8.91 3.38
N ASP A 520 26.30 -7.90 2.83
CA ASP A 520 27.75 -7.81 2.87
C ASP A 520 28.18 -7.39 4.28
N HIS A 521 28.71 -8.36 5.03
CA HIS A 521 29.11 -8.16 6.42
C HIS A 521 30.19 -7.09 6.60
N LYS A 522 30.93 -6.72 5.56
CA LYS A 522 32.02 -5.73 5.67
C LYS A 522 31.51 -4.30 5.75
N ASN A 523 30.32 -4.02 5.24
CA ASN A 523 29.79 -2.66 5.11
C ASN A 523 28.28 -2.52 5.38
N GLY A 524 27.61 -3.62 5.75
CA GLY A 524 26.17 -3.63 6.06
C GLY A 524 25.28 -3.47 4.83
N GLU A 525 25.81 -3.51 3.61
CA GLU A 525 24.99 -3.33 2.42
C GLU A 525 24.15 -4.57 2.13
N ILE A 526 22.84 -4.36 1.96
CA ILE A 526 21.90 -5.44 1.61
C ILE A 526 22.00 -5.68 0.11
N LYS A 527 22.34 -6.91 -0.26
CA LYS A 527 22.62 -7.31 -1.65
C LYS A 527 21.44 -7.98 -2.33
N ALA A 528 20.65 -8.73 -1.57
CA ALA A 528 19.46 -9.41 -2.07
C ALA A 528 18.43 -9.64 -0.96
N VAL A 529 17.15 -9.62 -1.32
CA VAL A 529 16.02 -9.86 -0.43
C VAL A 529 14.93 -10.63 -1.17
N VAL A 530 14.44 -11.72 -0.56
CA VAL A 530 13.19 -12.38 -0.93
C VAL A 530 12.37 -12.60 0.33
N GLY A 531 11.16 -12.03 0.38
CA GLY A 531 10.30 -12.04 1.56
C GLY A 531 9.25 -13.15 1.60
N GLY A 532 9.19 -14.01 0.60
CA GLY A 532 8.16 -15.03 0.48
C GLY A 532 8.31 -15.88 -0.78
N ARG A 533 7.64 -17.03 -0.79
CA ARG A 533 7.48 -17.87 -1.99
C ARG A 533 6.19 -17.49 -2.70
N ASP A 534 6.27 -17.47 -4.04
CA ASP A 534 5.13 -17.28 -4.94
C ASP A 534 4.26 -16.06 -4.58
N GLN A 535 4.90 -14.88 -4.44
CA GLN A 535 4.17 -13.63 -4.26
C GLN A 535 4.60 -12.63 -5.32
N LYS A 536 3.61 -12.01 -5.96
CA LYS A 536 3.78 -10.97 -6.97
C LYS A 536 2.88 -9.78 -6.61
N GLY A 537 3.26 -8.59 -7.07
CA GLY A 537 2.49 -7.36 -6.89
C GLY A 537 3.15 -6.28 -6.02
N LEU A 538 2.52 -5.11 -5.95
CA LEU A 538 2.86 -4.03 -5.03
C LEU A 538 2.21 -4.29 -3.66
N LYS A 539 2.96 -4.14 -2.57
CA LYS A 539 2.54 -4.41 -1.16
C LYS A 539 2.44 -5.89 -0.76
N ILE A 540 3.37 -6.70 -1.24
CA ILE A 540 3.55 -8.08 -0.76
C ILE A 540 4.11 -8.09 0.67
N LEU A 541 3.69 -9.08 1.48
CA LEU A 541 4.20 -9.26 2.83
C LEU A 541 5.68 -9.66 2.79
N ASN A 542 6.57 -8.74 3.17
CA ASN A 542 7.99 -9.01 3.21
C ASN A 542 8.39 -9.65 4.56
N ARG A 543 8.35 -10.99 4.64
CA ARG A 543 8.68 -11.72 5.87
C ARG A 543 10.15 -11.55 6.30
N ALA A 544 11.03 -11.10 5.42
CA ALA A 544 12.42 -10.83 5.78
C ALA A 544 12.54 -9.65 6.76
N ILE A 545 11.56 -8.73 6.77
CA ILE A 545 11.65 -7.45 7.49
C ILE A 545 10.43 -7.16 8.38
N ASP A 546 9.24 -7.67 8.05
CA ASP A 546 7.98 -7.28 8.73
C ASP A 546 7.37 -8.38 9.62
N GLN A 547 7.97 -9.58 9.64
CA GLN A 547 7.41 -10.72 10.37
C GLN A 547 8.42 -11.31 11.36
N PRO A 548 8.47 -10.80 12.60
CA PRO A 548 9.32 -11.38 13.61
C PRO A 548 8.90 -12.82 13.92
N ARG A 549 9.90 -13.68 14.13
CA ARG A 549 9.73 -15.10 14.47
C ARG A 549 10.62 -15.46 15.64
N GLN A 550 10.24 -16.52 16.38
CA GLN A 550 11.09 -17.06 17.43
C GLN A 550 12.46 -17.45 16.85
N PRO A 551 13.57 -16.80 17.25
CA PRO A 551 14.89 -17.11 16.69
C PRO A 551 15.42 -18.47 17.18
N ALA A 552 14.83 -19.02 18.25
CA ALA A 552 15.26 -20.28 18.86
C ALA A 552 16.78 -20.28 19.13
N SER A 553 17.47 -21.40 18.84
CA SER A 553 18.89 -21.57 19.15
C SER A 553 19.84 -20.59 18.45
N THR A 554 19.38 -19.85 17.42
CA THR A 554 20.20 -18.79 16.79
C THR A 554 20.47 -17.62 17.74
N MET A 555 19.75 -17.52 18.86
CA MET A 555 20.06 -16.55 19.90
C MET A 555 21.31 -16.90 20.72
N LYS A 556 21.66 -18.19 20.83
CA LYS A 556 22.74 -18.66 21.73
C LYS A 556 24.10 -18.04 21.42
N PRO A 557 24.57 -17.97 20.15
CA PRO A 557 25.83 -17.30 19.85
C PRO A 557 25.84 -15.83 20.28
N LEU A 558 24.74 -15.12 20.06
CA LEU A 558 24.64 -13.68 20.28
C LEU A 558 24.50 -13.34 21.78
N ALA A 559 23.50 -13.91 22.44
CA ALA A 559 23.16 -13.57 23.82
C ALA A 559 24.01 -14.31 24.86
N THR A 560 24.54 -15.50 24.53
CA THR A 560 25.12 -16.40 25.53
C THR A 560 26.61 -16.63 25.32
N TYR A 561 27.00 -17.17 24.16
CA TYR A 561 28.35 -17.69 23.99
C TYR A 561 29.38 -16.59 23.69
N THR A 562 29.02 -15.59 22.89
CA THR A 562 29.90 -14.44 22.65
C THR A 562 30.23 -13.69 23.96
N PRO A 563 29.26 -13.28 24.79
CA PRO A 563 29.59 -12.64 26.06
C PRO A 563 30.33 -13.56 27.04
N ALA A 564 30.15 -14.89 26.97
CA ALA A 564 30.91 -15.82 27.79
C ALA A 564 32.39 -15.86 27.40
N ILE A 565 32.68 -15.85 26.09
CA ILE A 565 34.05 -15.84 25.57
C ILE A 565 34.77 -14.57 26.02
N ASP A 566 34.12 -13.41 25.90
CA ASP A 566 34.69 -12.14 26.37
C ASP A 566 34.87 -12.07 27.89
N LYS A 567 34.08 -12.84 28.65
CA LYS A 567 34.24 -13.02 30.10
C LYS A 567 35.36 -14.00 30.48
N GLY A 568 36.04 -14.58 29.50
CA GLY A 568 37.20 -15.46 29.70
C GLY A 568 36.93 -16.95 29.46
N TYR A 569 35.75 -17.32 28.93
CA TYR A 569 35.53 -18.70 28.50
C TYR A 569 36.36 -18.96 27.24
N SER A 570 36.90 -20.16 27.14
CA SER A 570 37.53 -20.65 25.90
C SER A 570 36.62 -21.68 25.26
N LEU A 571 36.89 -22.00 23.99
CA LEU A 571 36.21 -23.10 23.30
C LEU A 571 36.41 -24.46 23.97
N ALA A 572 37.41 -24.59 24.85
CA ALA A 572 37.70 -25.79 25.63
C ALA A 572 37.06 -25.77 27.04
N THR A 573 36.42 -24.67 27.46
CA THR A 573 35.76 -24.60 28.76
C THR A 573 34.69 -25.69 28.86
N GLY A 574 34.80 -26.54 29.89
CA GLY A 574 33.82 -27.59 30.16
C GLY A 574 32.57 -27.05 30.84
N ILE A 575 31.41 -27.50 30.40
CA ILE A 575 30.08 -27.11 30.90
C ILE A 575 29.28 -28.38 31.16
N ASP A 576 28.63 -28.44 32.33
CA ASP A 576 27.84 -29.60 32.75
C ASP A 576 26.49 -29.68 32.01
N ASP A 577 26.39 -30.60 31.04
CA ASP A 577 25.12 -31.03 30.45
C ASP A 577 24.45 -32.06 31.37
N VAL A 578 23.85 -31.56 32.45
CA VAL A 578 23.06 -32.31 33.45
C VAL A 578 21.79 -31.52 33.80
N PRO A 579 20.71 -32.14 34.33
CA PRO A 579 19.46 -31.44 34.65
C PRO A 579 19.68 -30.10 35.35
N PHE A 580 19.19 -29.01 34.75
CA PHE A 580 19.45 -27.65 35.25
C PHE A 580 18.53 -27.28 36.41
N MET A 581 17.22 -27.40 36.22
CA MET A 581 16.24 -27.25 37.29
C MET A 581 15.02 -28.13 37.05
N ARG A 582 14.23 -28.34 38.10
CA ARG A 582 12.96 -29.06 38.08
C ARG A 582 11.83 -28.09 38.41
N LYS A 583 10.81 -28.02 37.56
CA LYS A 583 9.59 -27.25 37.79
C LYS A 583 8.75 -27.88 38.90
N GLU A 584 7.76 -27.15 39.41
CA GLU A 584 6.84 -27.63 40.46
C GLU A 584 6.06 -28.89 40.03
N ASN A 585 5.71 -29.00 38.75
CA ASN A 585 5.06 -30.17 38.17
C ASN A 585 6.00 -31.38 37.98
N GLY A 586 7.28 -31.26 38.37
CA GLY A 586 8.28 -32.31 38.26
C GLY A 586 9.01 -32.38 36.90
N GLU A 587 8.65 -31.56 35.92
CA GLU A 587 9.34 -31.50 34.63
C GLU A 587 10.73 -30.89 34.76
N ILE A 588 11.68 -31.36 33.96
CA ILE A 588 13.03 -30.79 33.91
C ILE A 588 13.04 -29.63 32.92
N TRP A 589 13.75 -28.56 33.24
CA TRP A 589 13.94 -27.43 32.32
C TRP A 589 15.38 -26.91 32.34
N PRO A 590 15.94 -26.55 31.17
CA PRO A 590 15.43 -26.88 29.84
C PRO A 590 15.69 -28.36 29.49
N GLU A 591 14.97 -28.89 28.49
CA GLU A 591 15.27 -30.20 27.92
C GLU A 591 16.14 -30.07 26.67
N ASN A 592 17.09 -31.00 26.49
CA ASN A 592 17.82 -31.14 25.23
C ASN A 592 16.93 -31.84 24.18
N ILE A 593 17.20 -31.58 22.90
CA ILE A 593 16.44 -32.17 21.78
C ILE A 593 16.44 -33.72 21.80
N TYR A 594 17.56 -34.32 22.22
CA TYR A 594 17.74 -35.77 22.33
C TYR A 594 17.31 -36.35 23.69
N LYS A 595 16.71 -35.52 24.57
CA LYS A 595 16.14 -35.89 25.88
C LYS A 595 17.07 -36.71 26.79
N SER A 596 18.38 -36.51 26.67
CA SER A 596 19.40 -37.09 27.55
C SER A 596 20.49 -36.07 27.90
N TYR A 597 21.49 -36.51 28.67
CA TYR A 597 22.52 -35.68 29.26
C TYR A 597 23.90 -36.29 29.01
N LYS A 598 24.85 -35.47 28.54
CA LYS A 598 26.19 -35.92 28.15
C LYS A 598 27.25 -35.74 29.24
N GLY A 599 26.91 -35.15 30.38
CA GLY A 599 27.89 -34.79 31.41
C GLY A 599 28.71 -33.58 31.00
N ILE A 600 30.01 -33.55 31.26
CA ILE A 600 30.86 -32.40 30.91
C ILE A 600 31.08 -32.36 29.40
N VAL A 601 30.70 -31.25 28.77
CA VAL A 601 30.86 -31.00 27.34
C VAL A 601 31.57 -29.67 27.13
N SER A 602 32.45 -29.57 26.13
CA SER A 602 33.16 -28.32 25.84
C SER A 602 32.21 -27.22 25.34
N LEU A 603 32.57 -25.95 25.50
CA LEU A 603 31.83 -24.83 24.91
C LEU A 603 31.71 -24.99 23.38
N ARG A 604 32.77 -25.46 22.71
CA ARG A 604 32.76 -25.77 21.28
C ARG A 604 31.66 -26.76 20.92
N ASP A 605 31.61 -27.90 21.61
CA ASP A 605 30.63 -28.95 21.35
C ASP A 605 29.22 -28.49 21.75
N SER A 606 29.11 -27.64 22.76
CA SER A 606 27.84 -27.02 23.18
C SER A 606 27.25 -26.14 22.07
N ILE A 607 28.09 -25.43 21.31
CA ILE A 607 27.70 -24.67 20.12
C ILE A 607 27.32 -25.63 18.99
N VAL A 608 28.20 -26.58 18.65
CA VAL A 608 27.99 -27.53 17.53
C VAL A 608 26.71 -28.35 17.68
N TYR A 609 26.46 -28.88 18.87
CA TYR A 609 25.27 -29.68 19.16
C TYR A 609 24.09 -28.86 19.69
N SER A 610 24.23 -27.54 19.78
CA SER A 610 23.20 -26.62 20.27
C SER A 610 22.58 -27.06 21.61
N ILE A 611 23.40 -27.43 22.58
CA ILE A 611 22.94 -28.01 23.85
C ILE A 611 22.18 -26.95 24.68
N ASN A 612 20.92 -27.23 25.03
CA ASN A 612 20.04 -26.26 25.69
C ASN A 612 20.45 -25.99 27.14
N THR A 613 20.75 -27.06 27.89
CA THR A 613 21.22 -26.97 29.27
C THR A 613 22.46 -26.09 29.39
N ASN A 614 23.43 -26.30 28.49
CA ASN A 614 24.71 -25.59 28.52
C ASN A 614 24.54 -24.12 28.15
N ALA A 615 23.66 -23.81 27.21
CA ALA A 615 23.30 -22.41 26.90
C ALA A 615 22.72 -21.70 28.13
N VAL A 616 21.73 -22.30 28.80
CA VAL A 616 21.10 -21.69 29.98
C VAL A 616 22.07 -21.54 31.15
N ARG A 617 22.92 -22.53 31.41
CA ARG A 617 23.97 -22.44 32.45
C ARG A 617 24.97 -21.33 32.13
N THR A 618 25.46 -21.29 30.90
CA THR A 618 26.42 -20.27 30.46
C THR A 618 25.82 -18.87 30.56
N LEU A 619 24.56 -18.69 30.16
CA LEU A 619 23.87 -17.41 30.26
C LEU A 619 23.68 -16.99 31.72
N LYS A 620 23.36 -17.93 32.62
CA LYS A 620 23.27 -17.66 34.06
C LYS A 620 24.62 -17.16 34.60
N ASP A 621 25.72 -17.76 34.17
CA ASP A 621 27.06 -17.34 34.57
C ASP A 621 27.46 -15.99 33.97
N VAL A 622 27.12 -15.74 32.70
CA VAL A 622 27.29 -14.44 32.02
C VAL A 622 26.52 -13.34 32.74
N GLY A 623 25.26 -13.61 33.08
CA GLY A 623 24.30 -12.69 33.69
C GLY A 623 23.46 -11.94 32.65
N ILE A 624 22.15 -11.83 32.92
CA ILE A 624 21.15 -11.20 32.02
C ILE A 624 21.55 -9.76 31.65
N ALA A 625 21.99 -8.95 32.62
CA ALA A 625 22.39 -7.57 32.37
C ALA A 625 23.60 -7.45 31.43
N ASN A 626 24.55 -8.40 31.49
CA ASN A 626 25.68 -8.41 30.57
C ASN A 626 25.24 -8.86 29.19
N SER A 627 24.44 -9.92 29.12
CA SER A 627 23.85 -10.40 27.86
C SER A 627 23.06 -9.29 27.13
N LYS A 628 22.28 -8.49 27.87
CA LYS A 628 21.50 -7.37 27.33
C LYS A 628 22.38 -6.34 26.62
N LYS A 629 23.51 -5.96 27.22
CA LYS A 629 24.49 -5.06 26.60
C LYS A 629 25.07 -5.60 25.29
N TYR A 630 25.22 -6.92 25.17
CA TYR A 630 25.67 -7.51 23.90
C TYR A 630 24.56 -7.45 22.85
N LEU A 631 23.31 -7.67 23.22
CA LEU A 631 22.18 -7.54 22.30
C LEU A 631 22.01 -6.09 21.82
N GLU A 632 22.22 -5.10 22.69
CA GLU A 632 22.32 -3.67 22.31
C GLU A 632 23.45 -3.45 21.27
N LYS A 633 24.65 -4.00 21.53
CA LYS A 633 25.78 -3.92 20.59
C LYS A 633 25.53 -4.62 19.26
N PHE A 634 24.74 -5.68 19.24
CA PHE A 634 24.33 -6.38 18.03
C PHE A 634 23.15 -5.73 17.30
N GLY A 635 22.66 -4.58 17.78
CA GLY A 635 21.54 -3.86 17.18
C GLY A 635 20.19 -4.56 17.34
N LEU A 636 20.10 -5.55 18.24
CA LEU A 636 18.85 -6.27 18.55
C LEU A 636 18.00 -5.55 19.61
N ILE A 637 18.61 -4.61 20.32
CA ILE A 637 17.95 -3.68 21.25
C ILE A 637 18.39 -2.27 20.83
N LYS A 638 17.45 -1.39 20.50
CA LYS A 638 17.71 -0.07 19.91
C LYS A 638 17.31 1.04 20.88
N GLU A 639 18.09 2.12 20.90
CA GLU A 639 17.88 3.25 21.82
C GLU A 639 16.54 3.97 21.62
N ASN A 640 15.99 3.94 20.40
CA ASN A 640 14.70 4.54 20.07
C ASN A 640 13.50 3.65 20.44
N GLY A 641 13.74 2.42 20.92
CA GLY A 641 12.69 1.44 21.25
C GLY A 641 12.01 0.82 20.02
N ASP A 642 12.54 1.05 18.81
CA ASP A 642 11.99 0.49 17.56
C ASP A 642 12.60 -0.90 17.27
N ASP A 643 12.36 -1.81 18.20
CA ASP A 643 12.81 -3.19 18.13
C ASP A 643 11.74 -4.17 18.66
N ASN A 644 12.08 -5.46 18.69
CA ASN A 644 11.15 -6.52 19.11
C ASN A 644 11.47 -7.07 20.51
N PHE A 645 12.50 -6.55 21.19
CA PHE A 645 12.91 -7.02 22.49
C PHE A 645 12.08 -6.34 23.58
N ILE A 646 11.37 -7.13 24.39
CA ILE A 646 10.59 -6.58 25.50
C ILE A 646 11.44 -6.56 26.76
N THR A 647 11.73 -5.36 27.25
CA THR A 647 12.44 -5.16 28.51
C THR A 647 11.55 -5.44 29.72
N LYS A 648 12.19 -5.65 30.87
CA LYS A 648 11.47 -5.85 32.13
C LYS A 648 10.70 -4.60 32.56
N ASP A 649 11.19 -3.42 32.21
CA ASP A 649 10.55 -2.14 32.55
C ASP A 649 9.29 -1.90 31.72
N GLU A 650 9.28 -2.33 30.44
CA GLU A 650 8.11 -2.28 29.58
C GLU A 650 7.02 -3.27 30.02
N ASN A 651 7.42 -4.51 30.35
CA ASN A 651 6.49 -5.53 30.83
C ASN A 651 7.10 -6.46 31.88
N PRO A 652 6.88 -6.19 33.18
CA PRO A 652 7.45 -6.99 34.27
C PRO A 652 7.05 -8.48 34.26
N LYS A 653 5.94 -8.84 33.59
CA LYS A 653 5.41 -10.21 33.57
C LYS A 653 5.82 -10.99 32.32
N ASN A 654 5.83 -10.34 31.17
CA ASN A 654 6.10 -10.97 29.88
C ASN A 654 7.17 -10.16 29.14
N ASN A 655 8.44 -10.46 29.45
CA ASN A 655 9.63 -9.78 28.92
C ASN A 655 10.71 -10.80 28.56
N ASP A 656 11.73 -10.32 27.85
CA ASP A 656 12.83 -11.11 27.31
C ASP A 656 14.08 -11.11 28.19
N GLU A 657 14.07 -10.43 29.34
CA GLU A 657 15.18 -10.38 30.29
C GLU A 657 15.23 -11.62 31.19
N ASN A 658 15.28 -12.81 30.57
CA ASN A 658 15.26 -14.09 31.26
C ASN A 658 16.04 -15.20 30.51
N LEU A 659 16.26 -16.32 31.20
CA LEU A 659 17.06 -17.44 30.68
C LEU A 659 16.43 -18.18 29.50
N ALA A 660 15.10 -18.18 29.36
CA ALA A 660 14.40 -18.82 28.25
C ALA A 660 14.54 -17.99 26.96
N SER A 661 14.27 -16.70 27.05
CA SER A 661 14.33 -15.79 25.91
C SER A 661 15.74 -15.64 25.37
N MET A 662 16.69 -15.22 26.21
CA MET A 662 18.08 -14.97 25.77
C MET A 662 18.87 -16.27 25.60
N GLY A 663 18.57 -17.32 26.36
CA GLY A 663 19.34 -18.57 26.32
C GLY A 663 18.84 -19.56 25.27
N LEU A 664 17.55 -19.52 24.93
CA LEU A 664 16.92 -20.50 24.05
C LEU A 664 16.13 -19.86 22.89
N GLY A 665 16.04 -18.53 22.84
CA GLY A 665 15.35 -17.78 21.80
C GLY A 665 13.83 -17.80 21.92
N ALA A 666 13.29 -18.00 23.12
CA ALA A 666 11.85 -17.88 23.42
C ALA A 666 11.46 -16.41 23.63
N MET A 667 11.65 -15.58 22.61
CA MET A 667 11.39 -14.13 22.65
C MET A 667 9.90 -13.82 22.70
N THR A 668 9.51 -12.68 23.26
CA THR A 668 8.10 -12.34 23.44
C THR A 668 7.44 -12.02 22.11
N ASN A 669 8.09 -11.16 21.30
CA ASN A 669 7.61 -10.79 19.96
C ASN A 669 8.35 -11.52 18.82
N GLY A 670 9.45 -12.23 19.13
CA GLY A 670 10.35 -12.79 18.11
C GLY A 670 11.42 -11.80 17.66
N MET A 671 12.15 -12.13 16.59
CA MET A 671 13.14 -11.27 15.94
C MET A 671 12.93 -11.29 14.42
N THR A 672 13.19 -10.18 13.74
CA THR A 672 13.14 -10.12 12.27
C THR A 672 14.37 -10.78 11.65
N LEU A 673 14.26 -11.23 10.41
CA LEU A 673 15.38 -11.84 9.70
C LEU A 673 16.49 -10.82 9.40
N ILE A 674 16.13 -9.57 9.09
CA ILE A 674 17.11 -8.49 8.88
C ILE A 674 17.93 -8.19 10.14
N ASP A 675 17.28 -8.07 11.31
CA ASP A 675 17.97 -7.80 12.58
C ASP A 675 18.91 -8.96 12.94
N MET A 676 18.43 -10.20 12.82
CA MET A 676 19.25 -11.39 13.07
C MET A 676 20.43 -11.49 12.09
N THR A 677 20.22 -11.22 10.80
CA THR A 677 21.30 -11.28 9.81
C THR A 677 22.36 -10.21 10.09
N ALA A 678 21.97 -8.99 10.46
CA ALA A 678 22.89 -7.92 10.82
C ALA A 678 23.69 -8.24 12.10
N ALA A 679 23.05 -8.81 13.12
CA ALA A 679 23.72 -9.28 14.33
C ALA A 679 24.77 -10.36 14.03
N TYR A 680 24.47 -11.31 13.14
CA TYR A 680 25.42 -12.32 12.69
C TYR A 680 26.51 -11.74 11.77
N ALA A 681 26.21 -10.72 10.98
CA ALA A 681 27.18 -9.99 10.17
C ALA A 681 28.25 -9.33 11.06
N ALA A 682 27.87 -8.80 12.22
CA ALA A 682 28.82 -8.28 13.20
C ALA A 682 29.81 -9.36 13.67
N LEU A 683 29.34 -10.58 13.97
CA LEU A 683 30.23 -11.71 14.31
C LEU A 683 31.20 -12.04 13.16
N ALA A 684 30.73 -12.00 11.92
CA ALA A 684 31.58 -12.22 10.74
C ALA A 684 32.59 -11.10 10.51
N ASN A 685 32.25 -9.86 10.90
CA ASN A 685 33.08 -8.67 10.75
C ASN A 685 33.80 -8.25 12.04
N LYS A 686 34.36 -9.23 12.76
CA LYS A 686 35.23 -8.99 13.94
C LYS A 686 34.53 -8.26 15.11
N GLY A 687 33.21 -8.31 15.18
CA GLY A 687 32.41 -7.77 16.28
C GLY A 687 31.88 -6.35 16.07
N GLU A 688 32.06 -5.74 14.89
CA GLU A 688 31.53 -4.40 14.60
C GLU A 688 30.16 -4.51 13.94
N TYR A 689 29.12 -3.99 14.61
CA TYR A 689 27.79 -3.89 14.04
C TYR A 689 27.73 -2.68 13.10
N ILE A 690 27.26 -2.93 11.89
CA ILE A 690 27.02 -1.91 10.87
C ILE A 690 25.54 -1.99 10.51
N GLU A 691 24.86 -0.85 10.60
CA GLU A 691 23.44 -0.75 10.25
C GLU A 691 23.17 -1.30 8.83
N PRO A 692 22.25 -2.27 8.68
CA PRO A 692 21.99 -2.89 7.39
C PRO A 692 21.15 -1.96 6.50
N LEU A 693 21.67 -1.52 5.35
CA LEU A 693 20.96 -0.60 4.43
C LEU A 693 20.86 -1.14 3.00
N ALA A 694 19.70 -0.92 2.38
CA ALA A 694 19.38 -1.20 0.98
C ALA A 694 19.84 -0.07 0.02
N PHE A 695 20.36 1.02 0.56
CA PHE A 695 20.92 2.14 -0.20
C PHE A 695 22.22 2.65 0.42
N SER A 696 23.05 3.30 -0.40
CA SER A 696 24.33 3.89 0.00
C SER A 696 24.31 5.43 -0.04
N LYS A 697 23.40 6.03 -0.81
CA LYS A 697 23.32 7.49 -1.00
C LYS A 697 21.90 7.96 -1.35
N ILE A 698 21.50 9.11 -0.83
CA ILE A 698 20.28 9.83 -1.22
C ILE A 698 20.67 11.27 -1.61
N GLU A 699 20.23 11.72 -2.77
CA GLU A 699 20.39 13.08 -3.28
C GLU A 699 19.02 13.71 -3.52
N ASP A 700 18.88 15.04 -3.37
CA ASP A 700 17.70 15.77 -3.84
C ASP A 700 17.75 16.03 -5.35
N ASN A 701 16.68 16.62 -5.89
CA ASN A 701 16.56 17.00 -7.30
C ASN A 701 17.60 18.04 -7.76
N GLN A 702 18.31 18.69 -6.84
CA GLN A 702 19.41 19.62 -7.13
C GLN A 702 20.80 18.96 -7.09
N GLY A 703 20.85 17.65 -6.79
CA GLY A 703 22.10 16.90 -6.64
C GLY A 703 22.81 17.14 -5.31
N LYS A 704 22.14 17.74 -4.31
CA LYS A 704 22.69 17.85 -2.95
C LYS A 704 22.52 16.53 -2.23
N ILE A 705 23.61 16.06 -1.63
CA ILE A 705 23.63 14.83 -0.84
C ILE A 705 22.85 15.05 0.47
N ILE A 706 21.76 14.30 0.63
CA ILE A 706 20.96 14.21 1.85
C ILE A 706 21.58 13.17 2.80
N PHE A 707 21.99 12.02 2.25
CA PHE A 707 22.57 10.90 3.00
C PHE A 707 23.73 10.25 2.22
N SER A 708 24.76 9.79 2.93
CA SER A 708 25.86 8.99 2.39
C SER A 708 26.32 7.91 3.38
N GLU A 709 27.11 6.94 2.93
CA GLU A 709 27.63 5.86 3.78
C GLU A 709 28.33 6.32 5.08
N LYS A 710 28.94 7.52 5.08
CA LYS A 710 29.57 8.09 6.27
C LYS A 710 28.59 8.40 7.41
N ASN A 711 27.29 8.35 7.12
CA ASN A 711 26.20 8.59 8.04
C ASN A 711 25.62 7.29 8.63
N LYS A 712 26.17 6.10 8.29
CA LYS A 712 25.75 4.82 8.87
C LYS A 712 26.03 4.78 10.39
N LYS A 713 25.13 4.16 11.15
CA LYS A 713 25.36 3.88 12.57
C LYS A 713 26.32 2.69 12.70
N GLU A 714 27.40 2.88 13.46
CA GLU A 714 28.39 1.85 13.79
C GLU A 714 28.43 1.66 15.31
N ILE A 715 28.37 0.41 15.77
CA ILE A 715 28.44 0.07 17.20
C ILE A 715 29.57 -0.95 17.41
N ARG A 716 30.40 -0.71 18.43
CA ARG A 716 31.51 -1.57 18.85
C ARG A 716 31.29 -2.19 20.23
#